data_AF-A0AAW7KQ99-F1
#
_entry.id   AF-A0AAW7KQ99-F1
#
_cell.length_a   1.000
_cell.length_b   1.000
_cell.length_c   1.000
_cell.angle_alpha   90.00
_cell.angle_beta   90.00
_cell.angle_gamma   90.00
#
_symmetry.space_group_name_H-M   'P 1'
#
loop_
_entity.id
_entity.type
_entity.pdbx_description
1 polymer ?
#
loop_
_entity_poly.entity_id
_entity_poly.type
_entity_poly.pdbx_seq_one_letter_code
_entity_poly.pdbx_strand_id
1 'polypeptide(L)'
;MMRNPFYLGDWQVTPSTNSIQLTGKAKQLEPKAMDVLLHLCQQNGDIVSSDELLDKCWKNTDIGDNPLHKTITQLRKALGDKANEPHYIETIRKRGYRIIAKLSFPLADPIPSTKSTWQGGSPFLGLRAYNPNDTHVFFGRTQSIATLLERISSQVNYGRAFCLILGPSGTGKSSLVNAGILPKLLDERGYNGIGVISYTQIDFADVHKNRLFLDLASALLDWDINAQPVFEGLSAQTLAEQLELAIDGVINAIQIALSKASTQLKTPQLFLFIDRLEVLLSSPLFSSETRSHFLSVIERLATSKTVIVFSACRNDFYPLVVEQPSLMAGKAHGAHYDLTPPNRQELQQIIRLPALTANLTFSNDPQTQTPLDEILCADTANNPDALPMLQYTLQELYLQRSDNNELLHSVYTKLGGIEGAIGKKAEDIFIDLSNEQQQQLKSVLSQLITLNPDGKTITSRAARWQTLTNTSQKELVQAMVDSRLFVSHLQNQEACFSLAHEALLRQWPRAKRWINDHKDALAIKSRLQHQAQNWIDEGKSSAYLLAPGKPQQEAQLLLNDKLFKLDDNEHALIKSSIKKTKAKIRVKRVTVALLCLLTFTALLMSFTSFKAQQHAQKKQLEAESLLGFMVGDFADKLRSVKRMDLLDGISNKALEYFTNQTDESGSLFSFSDDKAQFNNRFQYAQTLEAMGEVAYSRGKTDEAFTAFENARTRLEALLKIQPNNIELLTLAGANAFWLGQLHYDKSDYAATEPLFKKYHMYSETMYSLAANDFNSIMELSYSHNSLGSLYLKQFNYKAAKQSFTESLTLKNEALVLKPNNKNLLRDKADTLSWLAKTEGMLGNFNTAVYILDNAVAVVKKVANHYPDDASLFYMSANIYMQQGYLLSYLPDKKMAYLKARFANENINEALKQDPENNEFQHMYYRSLAQLIMLSYDKKVDSRIGKIISFLKSQGFNSINSINTQISLARYFIDRNFPLKAQELLTTLENDGEYKRYITNKMKNRDNLAPININLLKAKLASTSEQREQFCVNALKAITQTVKINQSIHVKYPQVQAYTCLNRTNEIPAITASLIKLGITDFKL
;
A
#
# COMPACT_ATOMS: atom_id res chain seq x y z
N MET A 1 -13.18 8.81 17.47
CA MET A 1 -13.21 10.16 18.07
C MET A 1 -14.26 10.17 19.16
N MET A 2 -13.89 10.58 20.38
CA MET A 2 -14.77 10.60 21.56
C MET A 2 -16.01 11.48 21.30
N ARG A 3 -17.16 10.87 20.98
CA ARG A 3 -18.44 11.60 20.80
C ARG A 3 -19.28 11.65 22.07
N ASN A 4 -18.97 10.79 23.04
CA ASN A 4 -19.72 10.66 24.28
C ASN A 4 -19.22 11.66 25.32
N PRO A 5 -20.08 12.07 26.28
CA PRO A 5 -19.65 12.92 27.38
C PRO A 5 -18.47 12.29 28.13
N PHE A 6 -17.53 13.09 28.62
CA PHE A 6 -16.41 12.66 29.46
C PHE A 6 -16.02 13.68 30.51
N TYR A 7 -15.44 13.24 31.61
CA TYR A 7 -14.91 14.10 32.66
C TYR A 7 -13.42 14.34 32.45
N LEU A 8 -13.03 15.60 32.55
CA LEU A 8 -11.65 16.07 32.60
C LEU A 8 -11.47 16.76 33.95
N GLY A 9 -10.86 16.06 34.92
CA GLY A 9 -10.91 16.46 36.33
C GLY A 9 -12.36 16.58 36.80
N ASP A 10 -12.74 17.77 37.29
CA ASP A 10 -14.10 18.02 37.77
C ASP A 10 -15.08 18.46 36.66
N TRP A 11 -14.59 18.69 35.44
CA TRP A 11 -15.40 19.20 34.32
C TRP A 11 -15.99 18.08 33.47
N GLN A 12 -17.32 18.06 33.31
CA GLN A 12 -18.01 17.22 32.33
C GLN A 12 -17.97 17.88 30.94
N VAL A 13 -17.19 17.33 30.03
CA VAL A 13 -17.10 17.67 28.61
C VAL A 13 -18.15 16.90 27.82
N THR A 14 -18.98 17.59 27.04
CA THR A 14 -20.00 16.98 26.16
C THR A 14 -19.69 17.36 24.70
N PRO A 15 -19.03 16.47 23.93
CA PRO A 15 -18.54 16.79 22.59
C PRO A 15 -19.65 17.07 21.58
N SER A 16 -20.77 16.35 21.67
CA SER A 16 -21.92 16.51 20.76
C SER A 16 -22.54 17.89 20.81
N THR A 17 -22.48 18.56 21.97
CA THR A 17 -23.02 19.90 22.19
C THR A 17 -21.94 20.97 22.31
N ASN A 18 -20.66 20.62 22.14
CA ASN A 18 -19.51 21.52 22.38
C ASN A 18 -19.48 22.17 23.77
N SER A 19 -20.10 21.59 24.80
CA SER A 19 -20.22 22.21 26.13
C SER A 19 -19.36 21.54 27.20
N ILE A 20 -18.92 22.31 28.19
CA ILE A 20 -18.31 21.80 29.43
C ILE A 20 -19.14 22.23 30.64
N GLN A 21 -19.26 21.40 31.67
CA GLN A 21 -20.11 21.68 32.84
C GLN A 21 -19.36 21.37 34.15
N LEU A 22 -19.48 22.29 35.11
CA LEU A 22 -18.97 22.13 36.48
C LEU A 22 -20.06 22.58 37.46
N THR A 23 -20.44 21.72 38.41
CA THR A 23 -21.43 22.03 39.48
C THR A 23 -22.73 22.69 38.96
N GLY A 24 -23.30 22.18 37.86
CA GLY A 24 -24.54 22.70 37.27
C GLY A 24 -24.39 23.91 36.34
N LYS A 25 -23.23 24.57 36.28
CA LYS A 25 -22.98 25.69 35.35
C LYS A 25 -22.34 25.18 34.06
N ALA A 26 -23.10 25.18 32.97
CA ALA A 26 -22.62 24.82 31.64
C ALA A 26 -21.97 26.03 30.93
N LYS A 27 -20.84 25.81 30.28
CA LYS A 27 -20.14 26.77 29.41
C LYS A 27 -20.06 26.18 28.00
N GLN A 28 -20.32 27.00 26.98
CA GLN A 28 -20.12 26.63 25.59
C GLN A 28 -18.66 26.83 25.17
N LEU A 29 -18.12 25.89 24.41
CA LEU A 29 -16.83 26.01 23.74
C LEU A 29 -17.04 26.24 22.25
N GLU A 30 -16.13 26.96 21.62
CA GLU A 30 -16.08 26.99 20.15
C GLU A 30 -15.76 25.59 19.61
N PRO A 31 -16.30 25.20 18.43
CA PRO A 31 -16.04 23.88 17.85
C PRO A 31 -14.55 23.55 17.75
N LYS A 32 -13.71 24.52 17.39
CA LYS A 32 -12.25 24.34 17.33
C LYS A 32 -11.59 24.16 18.69
N ALA A 33 -12.09 24.83 19.72
CA ALA A 33 -11.63 24.59 21.09
C ALA A 33 -12.02 23.18 21.55
N MET A 34 -13.21 22.70 21.20
CA MET A 34 -13.60 21.32 21.46
C MET A 34 -12.71 20.33 20.70
N ASP A 35 -12.47 20.53 19.40
CA ASP A 35 -11.59 19.67 18.60
C ASP A 35 -10.19 19.53 19.22
N VAL A 36 -9.58 20.64 19.63
CA VAL A 36 -8.27 20.66 20.32
C VAL A 36 -8.33 19.94 21.65
N LEU A 37 -9.35 20.20 22.46
CA LEU A 37 -9.53 19.55 23.76
C LEU A 37 -9.64 18.04 23.58
N LEU A 38 -10.46 17.58 22.63
CA LEU A 38 -10.63 16.17 22.31
C LEU A 38 -9.33 15.52 21.86
N HIS A 39 -8.54 16.22 21.04
CA HIS A 39 -7.28 15.67 20.56
C HIS A 39 -6.24 15.57 21.69
N LEU A 40 -6.13 16.61 22.52
CA LEU A 40 -5.27 16.58 23.71
C LEU A 40 -5.69 15.48 24.70
N CYS A 41 -6.99 15.27 24.88
CA CYS A 41 -7.50 14.20 25.75
C CYS A 41 -7.27 12.80 25.17
N GLN A 42 -7.24 12.64 23.83
CA GLN A 42 -6.94 11.37 23.18
C GLN A 42 -5.52 10.89 23.42
N GLN A 43 -4.57 11.81 23.57
CA GLN A 43 -3.16 11.51 23.80
C GLN A 43 -2.85 11.21 25.28
N ASN A 44 -3.86 11.20 26.17
CA ASN A 44 -3.81 10.72 27.56
C ASN A 44 -2.59 11.16 28.39
N GLY A 45 -2.20 12.44 28.25
CA GLY A 45 -1.08 13.03 28.98
C GLY A 45 0.28 12.96 28.30
N ASP A 46 0.36 12.36 27.11
CA ASP A 46 1.51 12.51 26.23
C ASP A 46 1.60 13.94 25.68
N ILE A 47 2.83 14.35 25.34
CA ILE A 47 3.11 15.68 24.81
C ILE A 47 2.69 15.70 23.33
N VAL A 48 1.72 16.55 23.02
CA VAL A 48 1.24 16.76 21.65
C VAL A 48 1.89 18.02 21.10
N SER A 49 2.60 17.88 19.99
CA SER A 49 3.29 19.01 19.36
C SER A 49 2.30 20.04 18.80
N SER A 50 2.72 21.29 18.70
CA SER A 50 1.90 22.35 18.08
C SER A 50 1.56 22.00 16.63
N ASP A 51 2.52 21.46 15.88
CA ASP A 51 2.33 21.05 14.49
C ASP A 51 1.30 19.92 14.35
N GLU A 52 1.32 18.95 15.27
CA GLU A 52 0.34 17.87 15.30
C GLU A 52 -1.08 18.38 15.64
N LEU A 53 -1.21 19.28 16.62
CA LEU A 53 -2.51 19.89 16.93
C LEU A 53 -3.05 20.71 15.76
N LEU A 54 -2.18 21.43 15.05
CA LEU A 54 -2.53 22.21 13.85
C LEU A 54 -2.96 21.30 12.69
N ASP A 55 -2.19 20.24 12.38
CA ASP A 55 -2.53 19.27 11.34
C ASP A 55 -3.85 18.56 11.63
N LYS A 56 -4.08 18.15 12.89
CA LYS A 56 -5.25 17.36 13.26
C LYS A 56 -6.52 18.21 13.38
N CYS A 57 -6.44 19.37 14.01
CA CYS A 57 -7.63 20.19 14.31
C CYS A 57 -7.90 21.25 13.24
N TRP A 58 -6.94 21.58 12.36
CA TRP A 58 -7.10 22.59 11.30
C TRP A 58 -6.67 22.09 9.91
N LYS A 59 -7.00 20.84 9.57
CA LYS A 59 -6.83 20.27 8.22
C LYS A 59 -7.25 21.28 7.13
N ASN A 60 -6.37 21.48 6.14
CA ASN A 60 -6.57 22.35 4.97
C ASN A 60 -6.70 23.86 5.28
N THR A 61 -6.21 24.32 6.43
CA THR A 61 -6.16 25.75 6.76
C THR A 61 -4.72 26.14 7.11
N ASP A 62 -4.11 27.06 6.36
CA ASP A 62 -2.77 27.58 6.68
C ASP A 62 -2.87 28.54 7.87
N ILE A 63 -2.65 28.02 9.07
CA ILE A 63 -2.71 28.79 10.30
C ILE A 63 -1.38 28.63 11.04
N GLY A 64 -0.68 29.73 11.33
CA GLY A 64 0.48 29.69 12.24
C GLY A 64 0.06 29.38 13.69
N ASP A 65 1.01 29.24 14.62
CA ASP A 65 0.73 28.85 16.02
C ASP A 65 -0.25 29.76 16.78
N ASN A 66 -0.50 30.97 16.29
CA ASN A 66 -1.25 32.00 17.01
C ASN A 66 -2.71 31.56 17.33
N PRO A 67 -3.48 30.94 16.40
CA PRO A 67 -4.82 30.46 16.74
C PRO A 67 -4.82 29.22 17.64
N LEU A 68 -3.78 28.37 17.59
CA LEU A 68 -3.62 27.32 18.59
C LEU A 68 -3.39 27.92 19.99
N HIS A 69 -2.48 28.90 20.13
CA HIS A 69 -2.26 29.61 21.39
C HIS A 69 -3.52 30.31 21.92
N LYS A 70 -4.30 30.96 21.04
CA LYS A 70 -5.60 31.54 21.40
C LYS A 70 -6.59 30.49 21.86
N THR A 71 -6.66 29.36 21.16
CA THR A 71 -7.55 28.24 21.50
C THR A 71 -7.18 27.62 22.84
N ILE A 72 -5.89 27.41 23.11
CA ILE A 72 -5.41 26.94 24.41
C ILE A 72 -5.72 27.96 25.52
N THR A 73 -5.57 29.26 25.24
CA THR A 73 -5.92 30.33 26.19
C THR A 73 -7.42 30.35 26.50
N GLN A 74 -8.26 30.16 25.47
CA GLN A 74 -9.71 30.04 25.61
C GLN A 74 -10.10 28.80 26.42
N LEU A 75 -9.48 27.66 26.14
CA LEU A 75 -9.69 26.42 26.89
C LEU A 75 -9.30 26.58 28.36
N ARG A 76 -8.13 27.17 28.63
CA ARG A 76 -7.70 27.46 30.01
C ARG A 76 -8.69 28.36 30.74
N LYS A 77 -9.16 29.44 30.09
CA LYS A 77 -10.18 30.33 30.67
C LYS A 77 -11.51 29.60 30.92
N ALA A 78 -11.90 28.71 30.02
CA ALA A 78 -13.13 27.94 30.16
C ALA A 78 -13.06 26.95 31.34
N LEU A 79 -11.92 26.28 31.50
CA LEU A 79 -11.64 25.31 32.57
C LEU A 79 -11.25 25.96 33.92
N GLY A 80 -10.99 27.27 33.95
CA GLY A 80 -10.49 27.97 35.14
C GLY A 80 -8.99 27.72 35.41
N ASP A 81 -8.26 27.27 34.39
CA ASP A 81 -6.84 26.89 34.45
C ASP A 81 -5.91 28.09 34.19
N LYS A 82 -4.71 28.08 34.78
CA LYS A 82 -3.70 29.15 34.61
C LYS A 82 -2.41 28.61 34.02
N ALA A 83 -1.83 29.32 33.05
CA ALA A 83 -0.62 28.86 32.36
C ALA A 83 0.64 28.76 33.24
N ASN A 84 0.71 29.55 34.32
CA ASN A 84 1.81 29.54 35.29
C ASN A 84 1.59 28.55 36.45
N GLU A 85 0.40 27.99 36.58
CA GLU A 85 0.02 27.02 37.62
C GLU A 85 -1.02 26.03 37.04
N PRO A 86 -0.61 25.19 36.07
CA PRO A 86 -1.54 24.39 35.30
C PRO A 86 -2.11 23.25 36.15
N HIS A 87 -3.43 23.10 36.11
CA HIS A 87 -4.18 22.00 36.72
C HIS A 87 -4.79 21.06 35.67
N TYR A 88 -4.99 21.56 34.44
CA TYR A 88 -5.64 20.80 33.37
C TYR A 88 -4.75 20.65 32.13
N ILE A 89 -4.21 21.75 31.61
CA ILE A 89 -3.39 21.78 30.40
C ILE A 89 -2.01 22.33 30.74
N GLU A 90 -0.98 21.50 30.65
CA GLU A 90 0.41 21.92 30.82
C GLU A 90 1.04 22.31 29.48
N THR A 91 1.83 23.40 29.46
CA THR A 91 2.62 23.80 28.30
C THR A 91 4.08 23.37 28.49
N ILE A 92 4.56 22.48 27.63
CA ILE A 92 5.98 22.12 27.57
C ILE A 92 6.67 23.04 26.56
N ARG A 93 7.49 23.96 27.07
CA ARG A 93 8.14 24.99 26.23
C ARG A 93 8.85 24.38 25.02
N LYS A 94 8.54 24.90 23.83
CA LYS A 94 9.07 24.47 22.52
C LYS A 94 8.77 23.02 22.11
N ARG A 95 7.95 22.29 22.86
CA ARG A 95 7.59 20.90 22.54
C ARG A 95 6.08 20.71 22.33
N GLY A 96 5.23 21.44 23.04
CA GLY A 96 3.78 21.38 22.83
C GLY A 96 2.97 21.44 24.12
N TYR A 97 1.84 20.72 24.14
CA TYR A 97 0.87 20.72 25.24
C TYR A 97 0.53 19.30 25.67
N ARG A 98 0.20 19.11 26.94
CA ARG A 98 -0.34 17.84 27.44
C ARG A 98 -1.47 18.06 28.45
N ILE A 99 -2.35 17.07 28.55
CA ILE A 99 -3.36 17.00 29.61
C ILE A 99 -2.72 16.42 30.87
N ILE A 100 -2.90 17.10 32.00
CA ILE A 100 -2.44 16.61 33.31
C ILE A 100 -3.60 16.27 34.25
N ALA A 101 -4.81 16.71 33.91
CA ALA A 101 -6.01 16.34 34.66
C ALA A 101 -6.45 14.91 34.35
N LYS A 102 -6.95 14.21 35.37
CA LYS A 102 -7.48 12.85 35.26
C LYS A 102 -8.67 12.83 34.29
N LEU A 103 -8.56 12.02 33.23
CA LEU A 103 -9.67 11.74 32.32
C LEU A 103 -10.50 10.58 32.88
N SER A 104 -11.82 10.79 32.95
CA SER A 104 -12.78 9.76 33.35
C SER A 104 -13.93 9.78 32.37
N PHE A 105 -14.16 8.69 31.65
CA PHE A 105 -15.28 8.60 30.71
C PHE A 105 -16.49 8.06 31.46
N PRO A 106 -17.56 8.84 31.70
CA PRO A 106 -18.85 8.29 32.06
C PRO A 106 -19.21 7.35 30.94
N LEU A 107 -19.39 6.12 31.36
CA LEU A 107 -19.71 5.01 30.51
C LEU A 107 -21.02 5.37 29.79
N ALA A 108 -20.93 5.53 28.48
CA ALA A 108 -21.99 6.12 27.66
C ALA A 108 -23.16 5.18 27.44
N ASP A 109 -22.98 3.90 27.73
CA ASP A 109 -24.10 2.98 27.82
C ASP A 109 -24.77 3.22 29.18
N PRO A 110 -26.07 3.57 29.23
CA PRO A 110 -26.78 3.59 30.50
C PRO A 110 -26.61 2.21 31.13
N ILE A 111 -25.94 2.16 32.28
CA ILE A 111 -26.05 1.01 33.18
C ILE A 111 -27.56 0.81 33.33
N PRO A 112 -28.12 -0.36 33.03
CA PRO A 112 -29.52 -0.62 33.28
C PRO A 112 -29.82 -0.16 34.71
N SER A 113 -30.67 0.86 34.87
CA SER A 113 -30.99 1.45 36.17
C SER A 113 -31.75 0.48 37.08
N THR A 114 -32.12 -0.67 36.53
CA THR A 114 -32.45 -1.85 37.30
C THR A 114 -31.18 -2.35 37.97
N LYS A 115 -31.11 -2.19 39.29
CA LYS A 115 -30.36 -3.09 40.18
C LYS A 115 -30.86 -4.52 39.98
N SER A 116 -30.63 -5.13 38.82
CA SER A 116 -30.69 -6.57 38.69
C SER A 116 -29.49 -7.05 39.49
N THR A 117 -29.78 -7.68 40.62
CA THR A 117 -28.79 -8.51 41.30
C THR A 117 -28.26 -9.49 40.26
N TRP A 118 -27.01 -9.34 39.84
CA TRP A 118 -26.36 -10.21 38.87
C TRP A 118 -26.58 -11.68 39.29
N GLN A 119 -27.46 -12.39 38.58
CA GLN A 119 -27.92 -13.72 38.98
C GLN A 119 -26.95 -14.78 38.48
N GLY A 120 -25.81 -14.90 39.15
CA GLY A 120 -24.92 -16.06 39.14
C GLY A 120 -24.20 -16.37 37.81
N GLY A 121 -22.88 -16.16 37.78
CA GLY A 121 -22.01 -16.56 36.68
C GLY A 121 -20.97 -15.49 36.33
N SER A 122 -20.01 -15.81 35.46
CA SER A 122 -19.04 -14.80 34.96
C SER A 122 -19.72 -13.83 33.99
N PRO A 123 -19.55 -12.50 34.12
CA PRO A 123 -20.00 -11.55 33.10
C PRO A 123 -19.18 -11.64 31.81
N PHE A 124 -18.05 -12.34 31.85
CA PHE A 124 -17.20 -12.65 30.71
C PHE A 124 -17.49 -14.08 30.25
N LEU A 125 -17.91 -14.23 29.00
CA LEU A 125 -18.38 -15.50 28.44
C LEU A 125 -17.25 -16.46 28.04
N GLY A 126 -15.99 -16.00 28.10
CA GLY A 126 -14.84 -16.80 27.71
C GLY A 126 -14.79 -17.03 26.19
N LEU A 127 -14.58 -18.29 25.79
CA LEU A 127 -14.52 -18.68 24.37
C LEU A 127 -15.91 -18.94 23.75
N ARG A 128 -17.00 -18.79 24.52
CA ARG A 128 -18.36 -18.95 24.00
C ARG A 128 -18.73 -17.75 23.13
N ALA A 129 -19.39 -18.00 22.00
CA ALA A 129 -20.00 -16.93 21.22
C ALA A 129 -21.12 -16.24 22.01
N TYR A 130 -21.34 -14.96 21.74
CA TYR A 130 -22.47 -14.22 22.31
C TYR A 130 -23.76 -14.62 21.61
N ASN A 131 -24.81 -14.83 22.39
CA ASN A 131 -26.17 -15.10 21.91
C ASN A 131 -27.05 -13.84 22.02
N PRO A 132 -28.25 -13.82 21.40
CA PRO A 132 -29.16 -12.66 21.48
C PRO A 132 -29.55 -12.25 22.91
N ASN A 133 -29.55 -13.19 23.86
CA ASN A 133 -29.86 -12.93 25.26
C ASN A 133 -28.69 -12.29 26.04
N ASP A 134 -27.47 -12.32 25.51
CA ASP A 134 -26.26 -11.82 26.17
C ASP A 134 -26.06 -10.30 25.98
N THR A 135 -27.08 -9.59 25.46
CA THR A 135 -27.04 -8.14 25.18
C THR A 135 -26.64 -7.29 26.39
N HIS A 136 -27.00 -7.72 27.60
CA HIS A 136 -26.75 -7.01 28.86
C HIS A 136 -25.26 -7.00 29.29
N VAL A 137 -24.43 -7.85 28.69
CA VAL A 137 -22.96 -7.87 28.88
C VAL A 137 -22.17 -7.56 27.61
N PHE A 138 -22.85 -7.15 26.53
CA PHE A 138 -22.20 -6.84 25.25
C PHE A 138 -21.98 -5.34 25.09
N PHE A 139 -20.75 -4.89 25.31
CA PHE A 139 -20.37 -3.47 25.30
C PHE A 139 -19.24 -3.17 24.30
N GLY A 140 -18.96 -1.88 24.07
CA GLY A 140 -17.81 -1.44 23.26
C GLY A 140 -18.02 -1.49 21.75
N ARG A 141 -19.22 -1.81 21.26
CA ARG A 141 -19.52 -1.84 19.81
C ARG A 141 -20.69 -0.94 19.40
N THR A 142 -21.08 0.00 20.25
CA THR A 142 -22.26 0.87 20.05
C THR A 142 -22.23 1.63 18.72
N GLN A 143 -21.07 2.16 18.28
CA GLN A 143 -20.97 2.87 17.00
C GLN A 143 -21.12 1.93 15.80
N SER A 144 -20.52 0.74 15.85
CA SER A 144 -20.66 -0.28 14.81
C SER A 144 -22.10 -0.76 14.69
N ILE A 145 -22.76 -0.99 15.83
CA ILE A 145 -24.18 -1.36 15.90
C ILE A 145 -25.05 -0.30 15.23
N ALA A 146 -24.92 0.97 15.63
CA ALA A 146 -25.69 2.06 15.06
C ALA A 146 -25.49 2.20 13.54
N THR A 147 -24.24 2.09 13.08
CA THR A 147 -23.91 2.20 11.65
C THR A 147 -24.52 1.05 10.83
N LEU A 148 -24.45 -0.18 11.34
CA LEU A 148 -25.03 -1.35 10.68
C LEU A 148 -26.56 -1.31 10.66
N LEU A 149 -27.20 -0.84 11.73
CA LEU A 149 -28.65 -0.62 11.80
C LEU A 149 -29.11 0.44 10.78
N GLU A 150 -28.38 1.55 10.65
CA GLU A 150 -28.64 2.60 9.64
C GLU A 150 -28.52 2.04 8.21
N ARG A 151 -27.47 1.26 7.96
CA ARG A 151 -27.21 0.65 6.65
C ARG A 151 -28.27 -0.37 6.29
N ILE A 152 -28.62 -1.29 7.19
CA ILE A 152 -29.65 -2.27 6.89
C ILE A 152 -31.00 -1.61 6.70
N SER A 153 -31.32 -0.56 7.46
CA SER A 153 -32.53 0.23 7.26
C SER A 153 -32.58 0.85 5.86
N SER A 154 -31.45 1.40 5.39
CA SER A 154 -31.32 1.95 4.04
C SER A 154 -31.43 0.87 2.96
N GLN A 155 -30.84 -0.31 3.18
CA GLN A 155 -30.87 -1.45 2.27
C GLN A 155 -32.27 -2.05 2.13
N VAL A 156 -33.03 -2.15 3.23
CA VAL A 156 -34.45 -2.54 3.21
C VAL A 156 -35.27 -1.56 2.38
N ASN A 157 -35.11 -0.24 2.60
CA ASN A 157 -35.82 0.79 1.83
C ASN A 157 -35.45 0.79 0.33
N TYR A 158 -34.20 0.43 0.01
CA TYR A 158 -33.73 0.27 -1.36
C TYR A 158 -34.33 -0.97 -2.06
N GLY A 159 -34.88 -1.92 -1.31
CA GLY A 159 -35.47 -3.15 -1.84
C GLY A 159 -34.51 -4.34 -1.89
N ARG A 160 -33.37 -4.26 -1.22
CA ARG A 160 -32.38 -5.36 -1.11
C ARG A 160 -31.83 -5.41 0.31
N ALA A 161 -32.47 -6.18 1.19
CA ALA A 161 -32.16 -6.25 2.61
C ALA A 161 -30.93 -7.16 2.89
N PHE A 162 -29.76 -6.79 2.37
CA PHE A 162 -28.52 -7.55 2.51
C PHE A 162 -27.38 -6.70 3.09
N CYS A 163 -26.61 -7.26 4.02
CA CYS A 163 -25.38 -6.66 4.51
C CYS A 163 -24.26 -7.70 4.72
N LEU A 164 -23.10 -7.47 4.10
CA LEU A 164 -21.87 -8.24 4.27
C LEU A 164 -20.93 -7.54 5.25
N ILE A 165 -20.57 -8.23 6.33
CA ILE A 165 -19.59 -7.78 7.32
C ILE A 165 -18.24 -8.43 7.00
N LEU A 166 -17.24 -7.59 6.71
CA LEU A 166 -15.87 -8.00 6.43
C LEU A 166 -14.97 -7.67 7.61
N GLY A 167 -14.07 -8.58 8.00
CA GLY A 167 -13.07 -8.25 9.02
C GLY A 167 -12.18 -9.43 9.40
N PRO A 168 -11.02 -9.19 10.03
CA PRO A 168 -10.10 -10.23 10.47
C PRO A 168 -10.75 -11.28 11.38
N SER A 169 -10.08 -12.41 11.55
CA SER A 169 -10.52 -13.42 12.53
C SER A 169 -10.55 -12.82 13.95
N GLY A 170 -11.45 -13.29 14.80
CA GLY A 170 -11.50 -12.86 16.20
C GLY A 170 -11.94 -11.40 16.46
N THR A 171 -12.32 -10.59 15.47
CA THR A 171 -12.78 -9.20 15.72
C THR A 171 -14.20 -9.06 16.27
N GLY A 172 -14.93 -10.18 16.40
CA GLY A 172 -16.27 -10.22 16.99
C GLY A 172 -17.42 -10.03 16.00
N LYS A 173 -17.27 -10.43 14.72
CA LYS A 173 -18.32 -10.33 13.68
C LYS A 173 -19.62 -11.02 14.10
N SER A 174 -19.55 -12.29 14.50
CA SER A 174 -20.71 -13.09 14.93
C SER A 174 -21.36 -12.51 16.18
N SER A 175 -20.54 -12.13 17.18
CA SER A 175 -21.04 -11.49 18.41
C SER A 175 -21.71 -10.15 18.15
N LEU A 176 -21.20 -9.34 17.21
CA LEU A 176 -21.79 -8.08 16.82
C LEU A 176 -23.20 -8.26 16.23
N VAL A 177 -23.38 -9.25 15.37
CA VAL A 177 -24.70 -9.57 14.81
C VAL A 177 -25.63 -10.09 15.90
N ASN A 178 -25.20 -11.11 16.65
CA ASN A 178 -26.06 -11.84 17.58
C ASN A 178 -26.43 -11.04 18.82
N ALA A 179 -25.50 -10.35 19.48
CA ALA A 179 -25.78 -9.59 20.72
C ALA A 179 -25.91 -8.08 20.52
N GLY A 180 -25.50 -7.56 19.35
CA GLY A 180 -25.59 -6.13 19.03
C GLY A 180 -26.77 -5.78 18.13
N ILE A 181 -26.83 -6.38 16.93
CA ILE A 181 -27.81 -6.02 15.89
C ILE A 181 -29.16 -6.69 16.13
N LEU A 182 -29.17 -8.02 16.24
CA LEU A 182 -30.39 -8.82 16.29
C LEU A 182 -31.30 -8.44 17.47
N PRO A 183 -30.82 -8.21 18.71
CA PRO A 183 -31.69 -7.82 19.82
C PRO A 183 -32.36 -6.46 19.61
N LYS A 184 -31.73 -5.54 18.87
CA LYS A 184 -32.31 -4.22 18.53
C LYS A 184 -33.38 -4.32 17.45
N LEU A 185 -33.31 -5.33 16.58
CA LEU A 185 -34.33 -5.60 15.58
C LEU A 185 -35.49 -6.44 16.14
N LEU A 186 -35.25 -7.26 17.17
CA LEU A 186 -36.27 -8.03 17.90
C LEU A 186 -37.07 -7.20 18.91
N ASP A 187 -36.62 -5.98 19.25
CA ASP A 187 -37.37 -5.05 20.12
C ASP A 187 -38.76 -4.76 19.53
N GLU A 188 -39.78 -4.60 20.39
CA GLU A 188 -41.18 -4.38 19.96
C GLU A 188 -41.35 -3.17 19.03
N ARG A 189 -40.45 -2.18 19.11
CA ARG A 189 -40.45 -0.99 18.24
C ARG A 189 -39.60 -1.15 16.97
N GLY A 190 -38.72 -2.16 16.93
CA GLY A 190 -37.70 -2.33 15.92
C GLY A 190 -36.74 -1.14 15.80
N TYR A 191 -36.03 -1.05 14.68
CA TYR A 191 -35.20 0.11 14.32
C TYR A 191 -35.76 0.79 13.07
N ASN A 192 -36.10 2.09 13.16
CA ASN A 192 -36.74 2.84 12.07
C ASN A 192 -38.01 2.17 11.48
N GLY A 193 -38.76 1.43 12.29
CA GLY A 193 -39.97 0.70 11.86
C GLY A 193 -39.72 -0.67 11.22
N ILE A 194 -38.46 -1.08 11.12
CA ILE A 194 -38.04 -2.42 10.69
C ILE A 194 -37.85 -3.29 11.92
N GLY A 195 -38.59 -4.38 11.99
CA GLY A 195 -38.48 -5.34 13.08
C GLY A 195 -38.38 -6.76 12.56
N VAL A 196 -37.65 -7.58 13.32
CA VAL A 196 -37.48 -9.01 13.06
C VAL A 196 -38.47 -9.77 13.94
N ILE A 197 -39.22 -10.70 13.36
CA ILE A 197 -40.16 -11.55 14.10
C ILE A 197 -39.47 -12.84 14.56
N SER A 198 -38.76 -13.48 13.63
CA SER A 198 -38.02 -14.71 13.89
C SER A 198 -36.69 -14.68 13.14
N TYR A 199 -35.72 -15.40 13.68
CA TYR A 199 -34.35 -15.37 13.20
C TYR A 199 -33.79 -16.79 13.13
N THR A 200 -32.85 -16.99 12.21
CA THR A 200 -32.06 -18.21 12.14
C THR A 200 -30.63 -17.88 11.76
N GLN A 201 -29.72 -18.79 12.07
CA GLN A 201 -28.31 -18.67 11.76
C GLN A 201 -27.82 -19.96 11.10
N ILE A 202 -27.00 -19.80 10.05
CA ILE A 202 -26.23 -20.87 9.44
C ILE A 202 -24.74 -20.57 9.60
N ASP A 203 -23.96 -21.54 10.10
CA ASP A 203 -22.50 -21.47 10.14
C ASP A 203 -21.93 -22.44 9.10
N PHE A 204 -21.16 -21.92 8.13
CA PHE A 204 -20.55 -22.74 7.10
C PHE A 204 -19.40 -23.63 7.58
N ALA A 205 -18.98 -23.55 8.85
CA ALA A 205 -17.99 -24.46 9.43
C ALA A 205 -18.30 -25.94 9.16
N ASP A 206 -19.59 -26.30 9.15
CA ASP A 206 -20.05 -27.69 9.17
C ASP A 206 -20.77 -28.12 7.87
N VAL A 207 -20.74 -27.31 6.80
CA VAL A 207 -21.58 -27.52 5.60
C VAL A 207 -20.98 -28.51 4.60
N HIS A 208 -21.84 -29.42 4.12
CA HIS A 208 -21.47 -30.52 3.23
C HIS A 208 -21.81 -30.29 1.75
N LYS A 209 -21.06 -30.97 0.87
CA LYS A 209 -21.19 -30.88 -0.60
C LYS A 209 -22.63 -31.07 -1.10
N ASN A 210 -23.39 -31.98 -0.51
CA ASN A 210 -24.77 -32.31 -0.92
C ASN A 210 -25.82 -31.82 0.09
N ARG A 211 -25.45 -30.97 1.04
CA ARG A 211 -26.37 -30.46 2.07
C ARG A 211 -26.47 -28.95 2.10
N LEU A 212 -25.83 -28.24 1.18
CA LEU A 212 -25.84 -26.77 1.18
C LEU A 212 -27.27 -26.18 1.23
N PHE A 213 -28.17 -26.67 0.38
CA PHE A 213 -29.59 -26.28 0.41
C PHE A 213 -30.38 -26.94 1.56
N LEU A 214 -29.99 -28.14 1.99
CA LEU A 214 -30.62 -28.85 3.10
C LEU A 214 -30.36 -28.18 4.46
N ASP A 215 -29.15 -27.70 4.68
CA ASP A 215 -28.73 -27.03 5.90
C ASP A 215 -29.33 -25.62 5.94
N LEU A 216 -29.42 -24.93 4.80
CA LEU A 216 -30.23 -23.70 4.68
C LEU A 216 -31.70 -24.01 5.00
N ALA A 217 -32.33 -24.98 4.34
CA ALA A 217 -33.72 -25.35 4.59
C ALA A 217 -33.98 -25.72 6.06
N SER A 218 -33.08 -26.49 6.67
CA SER A 218 -33.17 -26.87 8.09
C SER A 218 -33.16 -25.63 8.99
N ALA A 219 -32.28 -24.66 8.72
CA ALA A 219 -32.25 -23.39 9.45
C ALA A 219 -33.53 -22.57 9.23
N LEU A 220 -34.09 -22.55 8.02
CA LEU A 220 -35.33 -21.81 7.72
C LEU A 220 -36.59 -22.44 8.35
N LEU A 221 -36.58 -23.75 8.67
CA LEU A 221 -37.68 -24.41 9.38
C LEU A 221 -37.82 -23.95 10.83
N ASP A 222 -36.74 -23.41 11.43
CA ASP A 222 -36.78 -22.83 12.77
C ASP A 222 -37.54 -21.50 12.82
N TRP A 223 -37.90 -20.92 11.67
CA TRP A 223 -38.75 -19.74 11.64
C TRP A 223 -40.18 -20.07 12.02
N ASP A 224 -40.62 -19.49 13.13
CA ASP A 224 -42.00 -19.47 13.57
C ASP A 224 -42.54 -18.04 13.71
N ILE A 225 -43.85 -17.89 13.58
CA ILE A 225 -44.57 -16.64 13.83
C ILE A 225 -45.68 -16.98 14.81
N ASN A 226 -45.68 -16.37 15.99
CA ASN A 226 -46.63 -16.68 17.07
C ASN A 226 -46.67 -18.19 17.42
N ALA A 227 -45.50 -18.83 17.50
CA ALA A 227 -45.34 -20.27 17.74
C ALA A 227 -45.97 -21.19 16.66
N GLN A 228 -46.23 -20.66 15.46
CA GLN A 228 -46.62 -21.44 14.28
C GLN A 228 -45.47 -21.44 13.27
N PRO A 229 -44.98 -22.62 12.82
CA PRO A 229 -43.91 -22.70 11.82
C PRO A 229 -44.31 -21.98 10.52
N VAL A 230 -43.38 -21.21 9.94
CA VAL A 230 -43.59 -20.52 8.66
C VAL A 230 -43.82 -21.53 7.52
N PHE A 231 -43.19 -22.70 7.61
CA PHE A 231 -43.24 -23.77 6.61
C PHE A 231 -43.93 -25.03 7.17
N GLU A 232 -45.19 -24.88 7.57
CA GLU A 232 -45.98 -25.99 8.12
C GLU A 232 -46.08 -27.17 7.14
N GLY A 233 -45.80 -28.39 7.64
CA GLY A 233 -45.91 -29.63 6.88
C GLY A 233 -44.79 -29.90 5.86
N LEU A 234 -43.79 -29.01 5.73
CA LEU A 234 -42.64 -29.24 4.87
C LEU A 234 -41.50 -29.92 5.64
N SER A 235 -40.91 -30.94 5.01
CA SER A 235 -39.64 -31.50 5.49
C SER A 235 -38.46 -30.63 5.03
N ALA A 236 -37.31 -30.71 5.72
CA ALA A 236 -36.09 -30.00 5.32
C ALA A 236 -35.68 -30.36 3.88
N GLN A 237 -35.91 -31.60 3.45
CA GLN A 237 -35.59 -32.06 2.10
C GLN A 237 -36.52 -31.45 1.04
N THR A 238 -37.82 -31.42 1.31
CA THR A 238 -38.81 -30.79 0.39
C THR A 238 -38.56 -29.29 0.27
N LEU A 239 -38.24 -28.61 1.38
CA LEU A 239 -37.92 -27.20 1.36
C LEU A 239 -36.59 -26.92 0.64
N ALA A 240 -35.59 -27.79 0.78
CA ALA A 240 -34.32 -27.67 0.04
C ALA A 240 -34.52 -27.75 -1.48
N GLU A 241 -35.33 -28.72 -1.94
CA GLU A 241 -35.69 -28.85 -3.36
C GLU A 241 -36.44 -27.60 -3.87
N GLN A 242 -37.35 -27.05 -3.07
CA GLN A 242 -38.05 -25.80 -3.43
C GLN A 242 -37.12 -24.59 -3.45
N LEU A 243 -36.17 -24.46 -2.52
CA LEU A 243 -35.16 -23.40 -2.54
C LEU A 243 -34.31 -23.46 -3.80
N GLU A 244 -33.96 -24.67 -4.25
CA GLU A 244 -33.09 -24.91 -5.39
C GLU A 244 -33.81 -24.70 -6.75
N LEU A 245 -35.06 -25.16 -6.87
CA LEU A 245 -35.78 -25.21 -8.15
C LEU A 245 -36.94 -24.20 -8.28
N ALA A 246 -37.51 -23.73 -7.17
CA ALA A 246 -38.76 -22.98 -7.14
C ALA A 246 -38.84 -21.94 -6.00
N ILE A 247 -37.79 -21.13 -5.83
CA ILE A 247 -37.64 -20.16 -4.73
C ILE A 247 -38.81 -19.18 -4.58
N ASP A 248 -39.51 -18.84 -5.67
CA ASP A 248 -40.69 -17.96 -5.63
C ASP A 248 -41.83 -18.54 -4.78
N GLY A 249 -41.99 -19.87 -4.76
CA GLY A 249 -42.97 -20.55 -3.90
C GLY A 249 -42.65 -20.38 -2.42
N VAL A 250 -41.36 -20.50 -2.07
CA VAL A 250 -40.86 -20.28 -0.70
C VAL A 250 -41.06 -18.83 -0.26
N ILE A 251 -40.73 -17.87 -1.13
CA ILE A 251 -40.94 -16.44 -0.85
C ILE A 251 -42.44 -16.12 -0.65
N ASN A 252 -43.32 -16.70 -1.46
CA ASN A 252 -44.76 -16.52 -1.30
C ASN A 252 -45.28 -17.11 0.02
N ALA A 253 -44.77 -18.29 0.43
CA ALA A 253 -45.09 -18.86 1.74
C ALA A 253 -44.66 -17.94 2.90
N ILE A 254 -43.47 -17.35 2.82
CA ILE A 254 -42.97 -16.37 3.80
C ILE A 254 -43.89 -15.13 3.84
N GLN A 255 -44.26 -14.59 2.66
CA GLN A 255 -45.16 -13.43 2.56
C GLN A 255 -46.54 -13.70 3.18
N ILE A 256 -47.11 -14.88 2.92
CA ILE A 256 -48.39 -15.30 3.50
C ILE A 256 -48.25 -15.43 5.02
N ALA A 257 -47.18 -16.05 5.53
CA ALA A 257 -46.96 -16.19 6.97
C ALA A 257 -46.82 -14.83 7.66
N LEU A 258 -46.04 -13.91 7.08
CA LEU A 258 -45.88 -12.54 7.61
C LEU A 258 -47.18 -11.73 7.53
N SER A 259 -48.01 -11.91 6.50
CA SER A 259 -49.31 -11.22 6.39
C SER A 259 -50.30 -11.62 7.50
N LYS A 260 -50.14 -12.82 8.07
CA LYS A 260 -50.94 -13.33 9.19
C LYS A 260 -50.38 -12.90 10.56
N ALA A 261 -49.19 -12.31 10.60
CA ALA A 261 -48.54 -11.90 11.84
C ALA A 261 -49.24 -10.66 12.43
N SER A 262 -49.90 -10.81 13.57
CA SER A 262 -50.47 -9.70 14.34
C SER A 262 -49.36 -8.93 15.07
N THR A 263 -48.64 -8.05 14.37
CA THR A 263 -47.53 -7.28 14.95
C THR A 263 -47.77 -5.77 14.88
N GLN A 264 -47.22 -5.02 15.84
CA GLN A 264 -47.23 -3.54 15.82
C GLN A 264 -46.15 -2.93 14.91
N LEU A 265 -45.35 -3.78 14.25
CA LEU A 265 -44.22 -3.39 13.41
C LEU A 265 -44.72 -2.94 12.03
N LYS A 266 -44.18 -1.81 11.53
CA LYS A 266 -44.54 -1.30 10.19
C LYS A 266 -44.02 -2.18 9.06
N THR A 267 -42.85 -2.78 9.25
CA THR A 267 -42.19 -3.66 8.26
C THR A 267 -41.65 -4.91 8.97
N PRO A 268 -42.50 -5.93 9.19
CA PRO A 268 -42.07 -7.19 9.79
C PRO A 268 -41.23 -8.00 8.80
N GLN A 269 -40.08 -8.50 9.25
CA GLN A 269 -39.16 -9.32 8.45
C GLN A 269 -38.69 -10.55 9.22
N LEU A 270 -38.24 -11.57 8.49
CA LEU A 270 -37.47 -12.70 9.01
C LEU A 270 -35.97 -12.39 8.89
N PHE A 271 -35.15 -12.99 9.74
CA PHE A 271 -33.71 -12.72 9.76
C PHE A 271 -32.91 -14.00 9.49
N LEU A 272 -31.95 -13.91 8.57
CA LEU A 272 -30.99 -14.94 8.26
C LEU A 272 -29.57 -14.41 8.46
N PHE A 273 -28.81 -15.04 9.37
CA PHE A 273 -27.39 -14.77 9.51
C PHE A 273 -26.55 -15.91 8.93
N ILE A 274 -25.68 -15.58 7.98
CA ILE A 274 -24.76 -16.49 7.31
C ILE A 274 -23.34 -16.23 7.81
N ASP A 275 -22.86 -17.06 8.72
CA ASP A 275 -21.52 -16.94 9.28
C ASP A 275 -20.47 -17.76 8.49
N ARG A 276 -19.21 -17.33 8.56
CA ARG A 276 -18.05 -17.93 7.90
C ARG A 276 -18.23 -18.18 6.40
N LEU A 277 -18.74 -17.18 5.67
CA LEU A 277 -18.94 -17.25 4.22
C LEU A 277 -17.68 -17.67 3.45
N GLU A 278 -16.49 -17.37 3.98
CA GLU A 278 -15.21 -17.79 3.40
C GLU A 278 -15.12 -19.31 3.17
N VAL A 279 -15.79 -20.15 3.97
CA VAL A 279 -15.77 -21.60 3.79
C VAL A 279 -16.51 -22.00 2.52
N LEU A 280 -17.67 -21.40 2.24
CA LEU A 280 -18.40 -21.63 0.99
C LEU A 280 -17.55 -21.21 -0.23
N LEU A 281 -16.90 -20.05 -0.14
CA LEU A 281 -16.15 -19.46 -1.25
C LEU A 281 -14.85 -20.21 -1.55
N SER A 282 -14.14 -20.67 -0.51
CA SER A 282 -12.81 -21.28 -0.66
C SER A 282 -12.80 -22.81 -0.68
N SER A 283 -13.84 -23.47 -0.17
CA SER A 283 -13.86 -24.92 -0.04
C SER A 283 -13.94 -25.62 -1.40
N PRO A 284 -13.04 -26.57 -1.72
CA PRO A 284 -13.10 -27.35 -2.96
C PRO A 284 -14.31 -28.29 -3.03
N LEU A 285 -15.09 -28.40 -1.94
CA LEU A 285 -16.31 -29.20 -1.92
C LEU A 285 -17.37 -28.65 -2.89
N PHE A 286 -17.40 -27.34 -3.13
CA PHE A 286 -18.44 -26.68 -3.94
C PHE A 286 -17.89 -26.27 -5.30
N SER A 287 -18.61 -26.61 -6.38
CA SER A 287 -18.26 -26.12 -7.72
C SER A 287 -18.61 -24.63 -7.85
N SER A 288 -18.02 -23.95 -8.83
CA SER A 288 -18.33 -22.54 -9.13
C SER A 288 -19.81 -22.31 -9.47
N GLU A 289 -20.43 -23.28 -10.14
CA GLU A 289 -21.86 -23.29 -10.47
C GLU A 289 -22.73 -23.41 -9.23
N THR A 290 -22.42 -24.36 -8.33
CA THR A 290 -23.15 -24.53 -7.07
C THR A 290 -23.06 -23.28 -6.18
N ARG A 291 -21.88 -22.65 -6.09
CA ARG A 291 -21.70 -21.40 -5.31
C ARG A 291 -22.55 -20.27 -5.89
N SER A 292 -22.49 -20.06 -7.20
CA SER A 292 -23.27 -19.03 -7.89
C SER A 292 -24.77 -19.24 -7.72
N HIS A 293 -25.23 -20.50 -7.86
CA HIS A 293 -26.64 -20.86 -7.71
C HIS A 293 -27.13 -20.59 -6.28
N PHE A 294 -26.40 -21.07 -5.27
CA PHE A 294 -26.74 -20.82 -3.87
C PHE A 294 -26.79 -19.33 -3.53
N LEU A 295 -25.79 -18.55 -3.96
CA LEU A 295 -25.76 -17.11 -3.72
C LEU A 295 -26.89 -16.37 -4.47
N SER A 296 -27.37 -16.91 -5.60
CA SER A 296 -28.55 -16.39 -6.28
C SER A 296 -29.83 -16.61 -5.47
N VAL A 297 -29.95 -17.73 -4.76
CA VAL A 297 -31.07 -17.99 -3.84
C VAL A 297 -31.04 -17.03 -2.65
N ILE A 298 -29.87 -16.79 -2.07
CA ILE A 298 -29.70 -15.78 -1.00
C ILE A 298 -30.07 -14.37 -1.49
N GLU A 299 -29.68 -14.02 -2.72
CA GLU A 299 -30.06 -12.75 -3.35
C GLU A 299 -31.58 -12.62 -3.52
N ARG A 300 -32.27 -13.70 -3.92
CA ARG A 300 -33.74 -13.74 -4.04
C ARG A 300 -34.42 -13.58 -2.69
N LEU A 301 -33.89 -14.20 -1.63
CA LEU A 301 -34.38 -13.98 -0.26
C LEU A 301 -34.20 -12.51 0.17
N ALA A 302 -33.02 -11.91 -0.06
CA ALA A 302 -32.74 -10.53 0.33
C ALA A 302 -33.55 -9.48 -0.46
N THR A 303 -33.96 -9.78 -1.69
CA THR A 303 -34.77 -8.89 -2.55
C THR A 303 -36.28 -9.12 -2.42
N SER A 304 -36.70 -10.11 -1.61
CA SER A 304 -38.11 -10.44 -1.36
C SER A 304 -38.90 -9.38 -0.60
N LYS A 305 -38.21 -8.40 0.02
CA LYS A 305 -38.72 -7.43 1.00
C LYS A 305 -39.24 -8.04 2.31
N THR A 306 -39.02 -9.34 2.51
CA THR A 306 -39.49 -10.09 3.68
C THR A 306 -38.37 -10.66 4.55
N VAL A 307 -37.15 -10.80 4.01
CA VAL A 307 -36.01 -11.41 4.71
C VAL A 307 -34.83 -10.44 4.74
N ILE A 308 -34.32 -10.19 5.94
CA ILE A 308 -33.05 -9.50 6.18
C ILE A 308 -31.94 -10.55 6.20
N VAL A 309 -30.91 -10.36 5.38
CA VAL A 309 -29.75 -11.25 5.32
C VAL A 309 -28.50 -10.51 5.78
N PHE A 310 -27.88 -11.02 6.84
CA PHE A 310 -26.50 -10.67 7.19
C PHE A 310 -25.57 -11.79 6.79
N SER A 311 -24.39 -11.45 6.29
CA SER A 311 -23.32 -12.42 6.10
C SER A 311 -22.01 -11.91 6.68
N ALA A 312 -21.20 -12.80 7.25
CA ALA A 312 -19.87 -12.48 7.76
C ALA A 312 -18.80 -13.22 6.97
N CYS A 313 -17.74 -12.50 6.57
CA CYS A 313 -16.60 -13.05 5.85
C CYS A 313 -15.29 -12.46 6.36
N ARG A 314 -14.21 -13.24 6.30
CA ARG A 314 -12.84 -12.73 6.51
C ARG A 314 -12.41 -11.81 5.37
N ASN A 315 -11.69 -10.74 5.71
CA ASN A 315 -11.13 -9.78 4.75
C ASN A 315 -10.10 -10.42 3.79
N ASP A 316 -9.36 -11.44 4.24
CA ASP A 316 -8.37 -12.16 3.43
C ASP A 316 -8.99 -12.87 2.21
N PHE A 317 -10.30 -13.17 2.27
CA PHE A 317 -11.05 -13.85 1.22
C PHE A 317 -11.80 -12.87 0.30
N TYR A 318 -11.55 -11.56 0.45
CA TYR A 318 -12.16 -10.53 -0.40
C TYR A 318 -11.96 -10.76 -1.92
N PRO A 319 -10.82 -11.28 -2.42
CA PRO A 319 -10.71 -11.62 -3.84
C PRO A 319 -11.81 -12.58 -4.33
N LEU A 320 -12.16 -13.60 -3.53
CA LEU A 320 -13.23 -14.54 -3.86
C LEU A 320 -14.63 -13.91 -3.76
N VAL A 321 -14.80 -12.91 -2.89
CA VAL A 321 -16.05 -12.12 -2.79
C VAL A 321 -16.26 -11.30 -4.06
N VAL A 322 -15.19 -10.70 -4.60
CA VAL A 322 -15.26 -9.87 -5.83
C VAL A 322 -15.66 -10.69 -7.05
N GLU A 323 -15.32 -11.98 -7.09
CA GLU A 323 -15.70 -12.90 -8.16
C GLU A 323 -17.22 -13.20 -8.19
N GLN A 324 -17.97 -12.85 -7.14
CA GLN A 324 -19.39 -13.15 -7.01
C GLN A 324 -20.25 -11.88 -7.17
N PRO A 325 -20.99 -11.73 -8.30
CA PRO A 325 -21.77 -10.52 -8.57
C PRO A 325 -22.83 -10.19 -7.52
N SER A 326 -23.51 -11.20 -6.96
CA SER A 326 -24.54 -11.02 -5.92
C SER A 326 -23.93 -10.45 -4.63
N LEU A 327 -22.75 -10.91 -4.22
CA LEU A 327 -22.08 -10.37 -3.04
C LEU A 327 -21.60 -8.93 -3.25
N MET A 328 -21.21 -8.56 -4.48
CA MET A 328 -20.75 -7.19 -4.81
C MET A 328 -21.88 -6.19 -5.05
N ALA A 329 -23.11 -6.67 -5.27
CA ALA A 329 -24.28 -5.82 -5.45
C ALA A 329 -24.52 -4.92 -4.22
N GLY A 330 -24.90 -3.66 -4.47
CA GLY A 330 -25.21 -2.71 -3.39
C GLY A 330 -24.01 -2.20 -2.59
N LYS A 331 -22.75 -2.58 -2.92
CA LYS A 331 -21.55 -2.12 -2.18
C LYS A 331 -21.48 -0.60 -2.06
N ALA A 332 -21.68 0.13 -3.17
CA ALA A 332 -21.67 1.60 -3.19
C ALA A 332 -22.79 2.23 -2.34
N HIS A 333 -23.83 1.46 -2.02
CA HIS A 333 -24.99 1.90 -1.24
C HIS A 333 -24.94 1.42 0.23
N GLY A 334 -23.79 0.92 0.68
CA GLY A 334 -23.58 0.54 2.09
C GLY A 334 -23.89 -0.92 2.43
N ALA A 335 -24.08 -1.80 1.44
CA ALA A 335 -24.26 -3.24 1.67
C ALA A 335 -23.02 -3.94 2.26
N HIS A 336 -21.85 -3.30 2.28
CA HIS A 336 -20.61 -3.86 2.83
C HIS A 336 -20.12 -3.03 4.03
N TYR A 337 -19.80 -3.68 5.14
CA TYR A 337 -19.24 -3.02 6.34
C TYR A 337 -17.95 -3.68 6.79
N ASP A 338 -16.86 -2.91 6.79
CA ASP A 338 -15.55 -3.35 7.28
C ASP A 338 -15.48 -3.16 8.80
N LEU A 339 -15.54 -4.26 9.54
CA LEU A 339 -15.38 -4.31 10.98
C LEU A 339 -13.90 -4.37 11.35
N THR A 340 -13.39 -3.26 11.90
CA THR A 340 -12.03 -3.17 12.42
C THR A 340 -11.91 -3.80 13.81
N PRO A 341 -10.70 -4.22 14.22
CA PRO A 341 -10.41 -4.50 15.63
C PRO A 341 -10.84 -3.33 16.52
N PRO A 342 -11.30 -3.59 17.76
CA PRO A 342 -11.74 -2.51 18.64
C PRO A 342 -10.59 -1.58 19.01
N ASN A 343 -10.88 -0.28 19.04
CA ASN A 343 -9.92 0.70 19.53
C ASN A 343 -9.86 0.68 21.08
N ARG A 344 -8.90 1.40 21.67
CA ARG A 344 -8.69 1.43 23.13
C ARG A 344 -9.94 1.80 23.94
N GLN A 345 -10.80 2.70 23.44
CA GLN A 345 -12.04 3.10 24.15
C GLN A 345 -13.07 1.98 24.14
N GLU A 346 -13.20 1.31 22.99
CA GLU A 346 -14.05 0.15 22.83
C GLU A 346 -13.56 -1.01 23.71
N LEU A 347 -12.24 -1.21 23.82
CA LEU A 347 -11.64 -2.19 24.73
C LEU A 347 -11.89 -1.87 26.21
N GLN A 348 -11.72 -0.60 26.60
CA GLN A 348 -12.05 -0.16 27.97
C GLN A 348 -13.52 -0.43 28.30
N GLN A 349 -14.44 -0.23 27.34
CA GLN A 349 -15.85 -0.56 27.50
C GLN A 349 -16.06 -2.08 27.61
N ILE A 350 -15.45 -2.87 26.72
CA ILE A 350 -15.53 -4.35 26.73
C ILE A 350 -15.03 -4.94 28.06
N ILE A 351 -14.04 -4.31 28.70
CA ILE A 351 -13.45 -4.78 29.96
C ILE A 351 -14.22 -4.27 31.17
N ARG A 352 -14.45 -2.95 31.25
CA ARG A 352 -14.95 -2.29 32.47
C ARG A 352 -16.46 -2.43 32.64
N LEU A 353 -17.24 -2.40 31.55
CA LEU A 353 -18.71 -2.40 31.65
C LEU A 353 -19.30 -3.72 32.14
N PRO A 354 -18.89 -4.90 31.62
CA PRO A 354 -19.33 -6.16 32.20
C PRO A 354 -18.89 -6.30 33.66
N ALA A 355 -17.66 -5.86 33.98
CA ALA A 355 -17.16 -5.88 35.36
C ALA A 355 -18.03 -5.07 36.31
N LEU A 356 -18.35 -3.83 35.94
CA LEU A 356 -19.20 -2.95 36.73
C LEU A 356 -20.63 -3.50 36.89
N THR A 357 -21.18 -4.08 35.82
CA THR A 357 -22.52 -4.70 35.86
C THR A 357 -22.59 -5.88 36.83
N ALA A 358 -21.47 -6.58 37.02
CA ALA A 358 -21.33 -7.68 37.98
C ALA A 358 -20.74 -7.24 39.34
N ASN A 359 -20.60 -5.94 39.62
CA ASN A 359 -19.96 -5.39 40.82
C ASN A 359 -18.52 -5.91 41.07
N LEU A 360 -17.72 -6.03 40.01
CA LEU A 360 -16.32 -6.43 40.07
C LEU A 360 -15.39 -5.21 40.11
N THR A 361 -14.28 -5.32 40.83
CA THR A 361 -13.19 -4.33 40.84
C THR A 361 -11.90 -4.93 40.29
N PHE A 362 -10.90 -4.10 40.00
CA PHE A 362 -9.60 -4.51 39.49
C PHE A 362 -8.51 -4.10 40.46
N SER A 363 -7.61 -5.02 40.78
CA SER A 363 -6.40 -4.73 41.57
C SER A 363 -5.32 -4.04 40.73
N ASN A 364 -4.32 -3.46 41.40
CA ASN A 364 -3.18 -2.80 40.76
C ASN A 364 -1.95 -3.71 40.69
N ASP A 365 -1.09 -3.47 39.71
CA ASP A 365 0.26 -4.02 39.68
C ASP A 365 1.08 -3.50 40.88
N PRO A 366 1.64 -4.38 41.73
CA PRO A 366 2.44 -4.00 42.88
C PRO A 366 3.65 -3.11 42.53
N GLN A 367 4.25 -3.29 41.35
CA GLN A 367 5.47 -2.56 40.97
C GLN A 367 5.17 -1.20 40.34
N THR A 368 4.30 -1.15 39.34
CA THR A 368 4.01 0.09 38.59
C THR A 368 2.82 0.88 39.14
N GLN A 369 2.05 0.30 40.06
CA GLN A 369 0.76 0.84 40.54
C GLN A 369 -0.28 1.04 39.42
N THR A 370 -0.09 0.38 38.28
CA THR A 370 -1.03 0.43 37.15
C THR A 370 -2.22 -0.48 37.41
N PRO A 371 -3.47 -0.01 37.24
CA PRO A 371 -4.66 -0.86 37.35
C PRO A 371 -4.69 -2.02 36.33
N LEU A 372 -5.14 -3.20 36.75
CA LEU A 372 -5.17 -4.40 35.89
C LEU A 372 -6.03 -4.23 34.63
N ASP A 373 -7.15 -3.51 34.72
CA ASP A 373 -7.98 -3.20 33.56
C ASP A 373 -7.23 -2.38 32.50
N GLU A 374 -6.32 -1.50 32.91
CA GLU A 374 -5.49 -0.72 31.99
C GLU A 374 -4.40 -1.60 31.34
N ILE A 375 -3.81 -2.53 32.10
CA ILE A 375 -2.87 -3.54 31.58
C ILE A 375 -3.56 -4.44 30.55
N LEU A 376 -4.76 -4.94 30.86
CA LEU A 376 -5.57 -5.73 29.93
C LEU A 376 -5.91 -4.97 28.64
N CYS A 377 -6.24 -3.67 28.74
CA CYS A 377 -6.46 -2.82 27.57
C CYS A 377 -5.20 -2.70 26.70
N ALA A 378 -4.05 -2.43 27.32
CA ALA A 378 -2.78 -2.26 26.62
C ALA A 378 -2.33 -3.56 25.92
N ASP A 379 -2.39 -4.68 26.62
CA ASP A 379 -1.98 -5.99 26.09
C ASP A 379 -2.91 -6.48 24.98
N THR A 380 -4.21 -6.14 25.05
CA THR A 380 -5.17 -6.48 23.98
C THR A 380 -4.92 -5.64 22.73
N ALA A 381 -4.63 -4.34 22.87
CA ALA A 381 -4.47 -3.42 21.74
C ALA A 381 -3.30 -3.78 20.82
N ASN A 382 -2.28 -4.45 21.35
CA ASN A 382 -1.09 -4.88 20.60
C ASN A 382 -1.28 -6.18 19.80
N ASN A 383 -2.45 -6.81 19.89
CA ASN A 383 -2.68 -8.17 19.38
C ASN A 383 -3.87 -8.25 18.39
N PRO A 384 -3.66 -8.69 17.12
CA PRO A 384 -4.71 -8.71 16.10
C PRO A 384 -5.90 -9.66 16.36
N ASP A 385 -5.69 -10.73 17.12
CA ASP A 385 -6.70 -11.78 17.43
C ASP A 385 -7.17 -11.75 18.90
N ALA A 386 -7.08 -10.59 19.56
CA ALA A 386 -7.06 -10.53 21.02
C ALA A 386 -8.42 -10.71 21.72
N LEU A 387 -9.56 -10.47 21.06
CA LEU A 387 -10.84 -10.44 21.78
C LEU A 387 -11.26 -11.79 22.40
N PRO A 388 -11.18 -12.94 21.70
CA PRO A 388 -11.48 -14.23 22.32
C PRO A 388 -10.53 -14.55 23.48
N MET A 389 -9.25 -14.17 23.34
CA MET A 389 -8.22 -14.38 24.37
C MET A 389 -8.44 -13.46 25.57
N LEU A 390 -8.86 -12.22 25.34
CA LEU A 390 -9.26 -11.28 26.37
C LEU A 390 -10.48 -11.80 27.14
N GLN A 391 -11.54 -12.24 26.45
CA GLN A 391 -12.74 -12.80 27.08
C GLN A 391 -12.41 -14.03 27.92
N TYR A 392 -11.54 -14.91 27.41
CA TYR A 392 -11.03 -16.05 28.16
C TYR A 392 -10.28 -15.62 29.42
N THR A 393 -9.33 -14.70 29.29
CA THR A 393 -8.51 -14.19 30.40
C THR A 393 -9.37 -13.53 31.46
N LEU A 394 -10.34 -12.70 31.07
CA LEU A 394 -11.29 -12.06 31.98
C LEU A 394 -12.19 -13.08 32.70
N GLN A 395 -12.61 -14.15 32.03
CA GLN A 395 -13.36 -15.23 32.66
C GLN A 395 -12.50 -15.97 33.70
N GLU A 396 -11.24 -16.29 33.40
CA GLU A 396 -10.34 -16.93 34.36
C GLU A 396 -10.03 -16.01 35.55
N LEU A 397 -9.83 -14.71 35.30
CA LEU A 397 -9.70 -13.70 36.35
C LEU A 397 -10.94 -13.66 37.25
N TYR A 398 -12.14 -13.77 36.66
CA TYR A 398 -13.39 -13.84 37.42
C TYR A 398 -13.47 -15.11 38.26
N LEU A 399 -13.13 -16.28 37.70
CA LEU A 399 -13.21 -17.55 38.42
C LEU A 399 -12.22 -17.63 39.60
N GLN A 400 -11.08 -16.94 39.48
CA GLN A 400 -10.01 -16.90 40.50
C GLN A 400 -9.95 -15.55 41.23
N ARG A 401 -11.04 -14.77 41.22
CA ARG A 401 -11.15 -13.48 41.91
C ARG A 401 -11.09 -13.63 43.44
N SER A 402 -10.83 -12.53 44.14
CA SER A 402 -10.89 -12.51 45.61
C SER A 402 -12.33 -12.60 46.14
N ASP A 403 -12.48 -12.91 47.43
CA ASP A 403 -13.78 -12.92 48.11
C ASP A 403 -14.52 -11.57 48.05
N ASN A 404 -13.77 -10.47 47.85
CA ASN A 404 -14.31 -9.11 47.69
C ASN A 404 -14.66 -8.77 46.24
N ASN A 405 -14.78 -9.76 45.34
CA ASN A 405 -15.07 -9.57 43.91
C ASN A 405 -14.01 -8.76 43.15
N GLU A 406 -12.76 -8.78 43.61
CA GLU A 406 -11.65 -8.09 42.95
C GLU A 406 -10.89 -9.04 42.01
N LEU A 407 -10.70 -8.61 40.76
CA LEU A 407 -9.90 -9.29 39.73
C LEU A 407 -8.41 -9.00 39.98
N LEU A 408 -7.65 -10.07 40.21
CA LEU A 408 -6.31 -10.01 40.78
C LEU A 408 -5.20 -9.95 39.72
N HIS A 409 -4.28 -8.98 39.83
CA HIS A 409 -3.11 -8.86 38.96
C HIS A 409 -2.17 -10.05 39.13
N SER A 410 -2.06 -10.59 40.35
CA SER A 410 -1.28 -11.81 40.61
C SER A 410 -1.78 -13.02 39.81
N VAL A 411 -3.11 -13.15 39.64
CA VAL A 411 -3.72 -14.18 38.79
C VAL A 411 -3.39 -13.90 37.32
N TYR A 412 -3.49 -12.64 36.87
CA TYR A 412 -3.12 -12.24 35.51
C TYR A 412 -1.66 -12.61 35.17
N THR A 413 -0.72 -12.29 36.07
CA THR A 413 0.69 -12.67 35.90
C THR A 413 0.86 -14.19 35.91
N LYS A 414 0.15 -14.90 36.79
CA LYS A 414 0.19 -16.38 36.85
C LYS A 414 -0.34 -17.00 35.55
N LEU A 415 -1.32 -16.40 34.90
CA LEU A 415 -1.84 -16.85 33.60
C LEU A 415 -0.85 -16.63 32.45
N GLY A 416 0.18 -15.78 32.64
CA GLY A 416 1.14 -15.42 31.59
C GLY A 416 0.61 -14.32 30.67
N GLY A 417 -0.27 -13.46 31.19
CA GLY A 417 -0.92 -12.40 30.42
C GLY A 417 -2.02 -12.93 29.48
N ILE A 418 -2.53 -12.05 28.61
CA ILE A 418 -3.58 -12.41 27.63
C ILE A 418 -3.11 -13.52 26.68
N GLU A 419 -1.85 -13.46 26.24
CA GLU A 419 -1.29 -14.47 25.32
C GLU A 419 -1.09 -15.83 25.96
N GLY A 420 -0.60 -15.86 27.20
CA GLY A 420 -0.28 -17.08 27.93
C GLY A 420 -1.51 -17.83 28.44
N ALA A 421 -2.63 -17.16 28.73
CA ALA A 421 -3.75 -17.75 29.46
C ALA A 421 -4.33 -19.02 28.79
N ILE A 422 -4.56 -18.99 27.47
CA ILE A 422 -5.11 -20.13 26.74
C ILE A 422 -4.08 -21.27 26.56
N GLY A 423 -2.81 -20.92 26.32
CA GLY A 423 -1.73 -21.89 26.19
C GLY A 423 -1.43 -22.58 27.52
N LYS A 424 -1.52 -21.85 28.63
CA LYS A 424 -1.35 -22.38 29.98
C LYS A 424 -2.48 -23.32 30.36
N LYS A 425 -3.75 -22.97 30.10
CA LYS A 425 -4.88 -23.87 30.35
C LYS A 425 -4.69 -25.20 29.62
N ALA A 426 -4.31 -25.14 28.35
CA ALA A 426 -4.04 -26.32 27.55
C ALA A 426 -2.90 -27.17 28.11
N GLU A 427 -1.86 -26.54 28.65
CA GLU A 427 -0.77 -27.24 29.32
C GLU A 427 -1.20 -27.85 30.66
N ASP A 428 -1.96 -27.13 31.48
CA ASP A 428 -2.46 -27.61 32.78
C ASP A 428 -3.38 -28.83 32.59
N ILE A 429 -4.35 -28.74 31.67
CA ILE A 429 -5.23 -29.87 31.31
C ILE A 429 -4.40 -31.03 30.78
N PHE A 430 -3.41 -30.76 29.94
CA PHE A 430 -2.56 -31.81 29.37
C PHE A 430 -1.71 -32.51 30.43
N ILE A 431 -1.18 -31.78 31.42
CA ILE A 431 -0.40 -32.34 32.53
C ILE A 431 -1.27 -33.23 33.42
N ASP A 432 -2.54 -32.87 33.62
CA ASP A 432 -3.49 -33.65 34.43
C ASP A 432 -3.94 -34.95 33.75
N LEU A 433 -3.71 -35.11 32.43
CA LEU A 433 -3.97 -36.35 31.71
C LEU A 433 -2.95 -37.44 32.07
N SER A 434 -3.39 -38.70 32.03
CA SER A 434 -2.51 -39.87 32.22
C SER A 434 -1.41 -39.96 31.15
N ASN A 435 -0.30 -40.63 31.47
CA ASN A 435 0.81 -40.81 30.52
C ASN A 435 0.37 -41.46 29.18
N GLU A 436 -0.62 -42.35 29.22
CA GLU A 436 -1.16 -43.01 28.02
C GLU A 436 -1.94 -42.04 27.13
N GLN A 437 -2.73 -41.14 27.73
CA GLN A 437 -3.45 -40.07 27.05
C GLN A 437 -2.47 -39.04 26.47
N GLN A 438 -1.47 -38.63 27.25
CA GLN A 438 -0.47 -37.64 26.83
C GLN A 438 0.30 -38.06 25.57
N GLN A 439 0.62 -39.35 25.42
CA GLN A 439 1.29 -39.89 24.23
C GLN A 439 0.47 -39.74 22.93
N GLN A 440 -0.85 -39.58 23.05
CA GLN A 440 -1.74 -39.46 21.89
C GLN A 440 -1.80 -38.06 21.29
N LEU A 441 -1.24 -37.03 21.95
CA LEU A 441 -1.33 -35.64 21.51
C LEU A 441 -0.90 -35.44 20.05
N LYS A 442 0.23 -36.04 19.65
CA LYS A 442 0.76 -35.91 18.29
C LYS A 442 -0.20 -36.45 17.23
N SER A 443 -0.90 -37.54 17.55
CA SER A 443 -1.87 -38.17 16.64
C SER A 443 -3.18 -37.40 16.55
N VAL A 444 -3.54 -36.63 17.58
CA VAL A 444 -4.73 -35.78 17.58
C VAL A 444 -4.44 -34.47 16.84
N LEU A 445 -3.28 -33.85 17.12
CA LEU A 445 -2.83 -32.64 16.43
C LEU A 445 -2.67 -32.85 14.91
N SER A 446 -2.17 -34.01 14.46
CA SER A 446 -2.05 -34.32 13.03
C SER A 446 -3.37 -34.43 12.27
N GLN A 447 -4.48 -34.61 13.00
CA GLN A 447 -5.83 -34.64 12.41
C GLN A 447 -6.43 -33.24 12.35
N LEU A 448 -6.12 -32.37 13.31
CA LEU A 448 -6.69 -31.02 13.44
C LEU A 448 -5.92 -29.92 12.72
N ILE A 449 -4.62 -30.08 12.52
CA ILE A 449 -3.76 -29.04 11.96
C ILE A 449 -3.54 -29.28 10.46
N THR A 450 -3.74 -28.24 9.67
CA THR A 450 -3.40 -28.22 8.25
C THR A 450 -2.68 -26.93 7.88
N LEU A 451 -2.03 -26.92 6.71
CA LEU A 451 -1.49 -25.71 6.10
C LEU A 451 -2.32 -25.38 4.88
N ASN A 452 -2.56 -24.09 4.65
CA ASN A 452 -3.15 -23.62 3.41
C ASN A 452 -2.27 -23.97 2.19
N PRO A 453 -2.82 -23.90 0.97
CA PRO A 453 -2.09 -24.23 -0.27
C PRO A 453 -0.81 -23.42 -0.49
N ASP A 454 -0.71 -22.25 0.14
CA ASP A 454 0.49 -21.40 0.13
C ASP A 454 1.66 -21.93 0.98
N GLY A 455 1.41 -22.96 1.81
CA GLY A 455 2.37 -23.57 2.73
C GLY A 455 2.82 -22.66 3.88
N LYS A 456 2.19 -21.50 4.06
CA LYS A 456 2.63 -20.44 4.98
C LYS A 456 1.66 -20.21 6.13
N THR A 457 0.36 -20.33 5.89
CA THR A 457 -0.66 -20.06 6.91
C THR A 457 -1.13 -21.35 7.57
N ILE A 458 -0.99 -21.41 8.90
CA ILE A 458 -1.48 -22.51 9.74
C ILE A 458 -2.97 -22.32 9.93
N THR A 459 -3.74 -23.35 9.59
CA THR A 459 -5.19 -23.37 9.79
C THR A 459 -5.61 -24.64 10.51
N SER A 460 -6.79 -24.59 11.10
CA SER A 460 -7.41 -25.75 11.73
C SER A 460 -8.47 -26.39 10.84
N ARG A 461 -8.69 -27.70 11.01
CA ARG A 461 -9.79 -28.44 10.39
C ARG A 461 -10.49 -29.32 11.43
N ALA A 462 -11.74 -29.69 11.14
CA ALA A 462 -12.46 -30.68 11.93
C ALA A 462 -11.92 -32.10 11.69
N ALA A 463 -11.92 -32.91 12.74
CA ALA A 463 -11.59 -34.34 12.72
C ALA A 463 -12.79 -35.15 13.23
N ARG A 464 -12.96 -36.38 12.74
CA ARG A 464 -14.10 -37.23 13.11
C ARG A 464 -13.81 -37.97 14.42
N TRP A 465 -14.81 -38.12 15.27
CA TRP A 465 -14.66 -38.97 16.47
C TRP A 465 -14.41 -40.43 16.11
N GLN A 466 -14.92 -40.89 14.96
CA GLN A 466 -14.69 -42.24 14.45
C GLN A 466 -13.23 -42.50 14.05
N THR A 467 -12.45 -41.46 13.72
CA THR A 467 -11.02 -41.62 13.38
C THR A 467 -10.15 -41.81 14.63
N LEU A 468 -10.70 -41.60 15.83
CA LEU A 468 -10.07 -41.89 17.11
C LEU A 468 -10.23 -43.39 17.41
N THR A 469 -9.18 -44.16 17.09
CA THR A 469 -9.20 -45.63 17.22
C THR A 469 -8.88 -46.11 18.64
N ASN A 470 -8.26 -45.27 19.47
CA ASN A 470 -7.84 -45.63 20.83
C ASN A 470 -8.71 -44.93 21.89
N THR A 471 -9.02 -45.61 22.99
CA THR A 471 -9.73 -45.04 24.15
C THR A 471 -9.00 -43.82 24.71
N SER A 472 -7.67 -43.87 24.85
CA SER A 472 -6.88 -42.73 25.35
C SER A 472 -6.90 -41.51 24.41
N GLN A 473 -7.14 -41.71 23.10
CA GLN A 473 -7.34 -40.60 22.15
C GLN A 473 -8.69 -39.92 22.37
N LYS A 474 -9.74 -40.72 22.58
CA LYS A 474 -11.09 -40.22 22.85
C LYS A 474 -11.13 -39.47 24.18
N GLU A 475 -10.48 -39.98 25.21
CA GLU A 475 -10.40 -39.33 26.53
C GLU A 475 -9.63 -38.01 26.48
N LEU A 476 -8.51 -37.93 25.73
CA LEU A 476 -7.80 -36.67 25.54
C LEU A 476 -8.67 -35.64 24.81
N VAL A 477 -9.34 -36.04 23.73
CA VAL A 477 -10.23 -35.15 22.98
C VAL A 477 -11.41 -34.72 23.84
N GLN A 478 -12.00 -35.64 24.61
CA GLN A 478 -13.10 -35.35 25.53
C GLN A 478 -12.68 -34.35 26.60
N ALA A 479 -11.52 -34.52 27.24
CA ALA A 479 -10.99 -33.58 28.22
C ALA A 479 -10.78 -32.18 27.63
N MET A 480 -10.30 -32.10 26.38
CA MET A 480 -10.13 -30.84 25.66
C MET A 480 -11.48 -30.20 25.29
N VAL A 481 -12.50 -30.99 24.96
CA VAL A 481 -13.87 -30.52 24.68
C VAL A 481 -14.56 -30.04 25.95
N ASP A 482 -14.49 -30.82 27.03
CA ASP A 482 -15.06 -30.48 28.35
C ASP A 482 -14.47 -29.17 28.89
N SER A 483 -13.18 -28.98 28.62
CA SER A 483 -12.45 -27.76 28.96
C SER A 483 -12.63 -26.61 27.96
N ARG A 484 -13.46 -26.82 26.92
CA ARG A 484 -13.78 -25.85 25.85
C ARG A 484 -12.58 -25.38 25.03
N LEU A 485 -11.50 -26.14 25.02
CA LEU A 485 -10.36 -25.91 24.13
C LEU A 485 -10.63 -26.48 22.74
N PHE A 486 -11.38 -27.59 22.68
CA PHE A 486 -11.96 -28.14 21.46
C PHE A 486 -13.48 -27.96 21.47
N VAL A 487 -14.09 -28.01 20.29
CA VAL A 487 -15.55 -27.96 20.10
C VAL A 487 -15.98 -29.25 19.41
N SER A 488 -16.95 -29.94 20.02
CA SER A 488 -17.61 -31.07 19.37
C SER A 488 -18.80 -30.57 18.56
N HIS A 489 -18.94 -31.05 17.33
CA HIS A 489 -20.02 -30.70 16.40
C HIS A 489 -20.39 -31.94 15.57
N LEU A 490 -21.52 -31.91 14.87
CA LEU A 490 -21.94 -33.00 13.99
C LEU A 490 -21.65 -32.64 12.55
N GLN A 491 -20.86 -33.46 11.87
CA GLN A 491 -20.47 -33.29 10.48
C GLN A 491 -20.78 -34.62 9.75
N ASN A 492 -21.70 -34.60 8.77
CA ASN A 492 -22.23 -35.77 8.04
C ASN A 492 -23.01 -36.76 8.92
N GLN A 493 -23.74 -36.30 9.95
CA GLN A 493 -24.36 -37.17 10.98
C GLN A 493 -23.34 -37.97 11.81
N GLU A 494 -22.04 -37.69 11.65
CA GLU A 494 -20.97 -38.27 12.45
C GLU A 494 -20.48 -37.21 13.44
N ALA A 495 -20.24 -37.62 14.68
CA ALA A 495 -19.62 -36.72 15.64
C ALA A 495 -18.23 -36.32 15.12
N CYS A 496 -17.94 -35.02 15.10
CA CYS A 496 -16.64 -34.42 14.84
C CYS A 496 -16.17 -33.53 16.01
N PHE A 497 -14.88 -33.24 16.05
CA PHE A 497 -14.25 -32.29 16.97
C PHE A 497 -13.28 -31.38 16.22
N SER A 498 -13.17 -30.12 16.65
CA SER A 498 -12.28 -29.10 16.09
C SER A 498 -11.67 -28.23 17.19
N LEU A 499 -10.70 -27.38 16.84
CA LEU A 499 -10.15 -26.40 17.76
C LEU A 499 -11.18 -25.30 18.03
N ALA A 500 -11.38 -24.93 19.29
CA ALA A 500 -12.25 -23.80 19.64
C ALA A 500 -11.70 -22.48 19.07
N HIS A 501 -10.37 -22.34 19.02
CA HIS A 501 -9.72 -21.18 18.42
C HIS A 501 -8.30 -21.48 17.93
N GLU A 502 -7.88 -20.89 16.79
CA GLU A 502 -6.55 -21.08 16.21
C GLU A 502 -5.42 -20.43 17.04
N ALA A 503 -5.75 -19.55 17.98
CA ALA A 503 -4.78 -19.04 18.97
C ALA A 503 -4.12 -20.17 19.77
N LEU A 504 -4.83 -21.29 19.98
CA LEU A 504 -4.28 -22.46 20.67
C LEU A 504 -3.04 -23.00 19.95
N LEU A 505 -3.02 -22.97 18.62
CA LEU A 505 -1.88 -23.46 17.82
C LEU A 505 -0.64 -22.59 17.97
N ARG A 506 -0.81 -21.30 18.26
CA ARG A 506 0.27 -20.32 18.38
C ARG A 506 0.80 -20.20 19.80
N GLN A 507 -0.08 -20.33 20.79
CA GLN A 507 0.23 -20.06 22.20
C GLN A 507 0.47 -21.32 23.04
N TRP A 508 -0.01 -22.50 22.62
CA TRP A 508 0.28 -23.74 23.34
C TRP A 508 1.69 -24.25 22.98
N PRO A 509 2.67 -24.29 23.92
CA PRO A 509 4.06 -24.57 23.57
C PRO A 509 4.26 -25.93 22.89
N ARG A 510 3.51 -26.96 23.29
CA ARG A 510 3.58 -28.30 22.66
C ARG A 510 3.04 -28.32 21.25
N ALA A 511 1.93 -27.63 21.00
CA ALA A 511 1.38 -27.51 19.64
C ALA A 511 2.35 -26.73 18.74
N LYS A 512 2.88 -25.60 19.23
CA LYS A 512 3.87 -24.79 18.51
C LYS A 512 5.13 -25.59 18.14
N ARG A 513 5.67 -26.34 19.10
CA ARG A 513 6.82 -27.23 18.87
C ARG A 513 6.48 -28.31 17.86
N TRP A 514 5.34 -28.98 18.02
CA TRP A 514 4.90 -30.03 17.10
C TRP A 514 4.74 -29.51 15.66
N ILE A 515 4.14 -28.33 15.48
CA ILE A 515 4.00 -27.69 14.17
C ILE A 515 5.36 -27.41 13.55
N ASN A 516 6.30 -26.83 14.30
CA ASN A 516 7.64 -26.54 13.80
C ASN A 516 8.39 -27.81 13.39
N ASP A 517 8.26 -28.89 14.18
CA ASP A 517 8.91 -30.17 13.93
C ASP A 517 8.34 -30.90 12.69
N HIS A 518 7.07 -30.63 12.31
CA HIS A 518 6.37 -31.35 11.23
C HIS A 518 5.89 -30.44 10.08
N LYS A 519 6.41 -29.21 10.00
CA LYS A 519 5.98 -28.19 9.02
C LYS A 519 6.10 -28.70 7.58
N ASP A 520 7.21 -29.36 7.26
CA ASP A 520 7.46 -29.88 5.91
C ASP A 520 6.48 -31.01 5.56
N ALA A 521 6.20 -31.93 6.49
CA ALA A 521 5.24 -33.01 6.28
C ALA A 521 3.81 -32.48 6.08
N LEU A 522 3.39 -31.48 6.87
CA LEU A 522 2.11 -30.79 6.70
C LEU A 522 2.01 -30.10 5.33
N ALA A 523 3.09 -29.45 4.87
CA ALA A 523 3.12 -28.77 3.58
C ALA A 523 3.12 -29.75 2.40
N ILE A 524 3.84 -30.86 2.52
CA ILE A 524 3.82 -31.94 1.51
C ILE A 524 2.41 -32.54 1.44
N LYS A 525 1.79 -32.83 2.59
CA LYS A 525 0.44 -33.39 2.64
C LYS A 525 -0.61 -32.48 2.01
N SER A 526 -0.60 -31.18 2.35
CA SER A 526 -1.53 -30.21 1.76
C SER A 526 -1.38 -30.09 0.24
N ARG A 527 -0.14 -30.05 -0.27
CA ARG A 527 0.14 -30.05 -1.72
C ARG A 527 -0.31 -31.35 -2.40
N LEU A 528 -0.07 -32.49 -1.78
CA LEU A 528 -0.48 -33.79 -2.30
C LEU A 528 -2.00 -33.90 -2.39
N GLN A 529 -2.73 -33.45 -1.37
CA GLN A 529 -4.19 -33.42 -1.35
C GLN A 529 -4.75 -32.57 -2.50
N HIS A 530 -4.20 -31.37 -2.71
CA HIS A 530 -4.58 -30.50 -3.82
C HIS A 530 -4.26 -31.12 -5.20
N GLN A 531 -3.11 -31.78 -5.34
CA GLN A 531 -2.74 -32.46 -6.59
C GLN A 531 -3.61 -33.69 -6.86
N ALA A 532 -4.01 -34.44 -5.83
CA ALA A 532 -4.96 -35.55 -5.93
C ALA A 532 -6.33 -35.06 -6.39
N GLN A 533 -6.80 -33.93 -5.84
CA GLN A 533 -8.06 -33.32 -6.25
C GLN A 533 -8.03 -32.88 -7.73
N ASN A 534 -7.01 -32.12 -8.14
CA ASN A 534 -6.85 -31.72 -9.54
C ASN A 534 -6.77 -32.92 -10.49
N TRP A 535 -6.07 -33.98 -10.10
CA TRP A 535 -5.98 -35.20 -10.91
C TRP A 535 -7.35 -35.87 -11.08
N ILE A 536 -8.20 -35.83 -10.06
CA ILE A 536 -9.58 -36.36 -10.15
C ILE A 536 -10.45 -35.48 -11.04
N ASP A 537 -10.42 -34.17 -10.82
CA ASP A 537 -11.23 -33.20 -11.56
C ASP A 537 -10.94 -33.27 -13.06
N GLU A 538 -9.71 -33.62 -13.42
CA GLU A 538 -9.21 -33.79 -14.79
C GLU A 538 -9.30 -35.24 -15.30
N GLY A 539 -10.24 -36.02 -14.75
CA GLY A 539 -10.56 -37.37 -15.23
C GLY A 539 -9.41 -38.38 -15.07
N LYS A 540 -8.55 -38.20 -14.05
CA LYS A 540 -7.35 -39.01 -13.79
C LYS A 540 -6.32 -38.97 -14.92
N SER A 541 -6.26 -37.86 -15.67
CA SER A 541 -5.31 -37.65 -16.75
C SER A 541 -3.85 -37.85 -16.32
N SER A 542 -3.06 -38.50 -17.17
CA SER A 542 -1.68 -38.81 -16.87
C SER A 542 -0.75 -37.58 -16.83
N ALA A 543 -1.23 -36.40 -17.25
CA ALA A 543 -0.53 -35.12 -17.22
C ALA A 543 -0.42 -34.53 -15.81
N TYR A 544 -1.38 -34.85 -14.93
CA TYR A 544 -1.44 -34.37 -13.54
C TYR A 544 -0.80 -35.33 -12.53
N LEU A 545 -0.11 -36.38 -13.01
CA LEU A 545 0.65 -37.28 -12.15
C LEU A 545 1.90 -36.57 -11.59
N LEU A 546 2.22 -36.84 -10.32
CA LEU A 546 3.42 -36.35 -9.64
C LEU A 546 4.69 -36.51 -10.50
N ALA A 547 5.42 -35.41 -10.68
CA ALA A 547 6.67 -35.39 -11.42
C ALA A 547 7.75 -36.25 -10.74
N PRO A 548 8.60 -36.96 -11.49
CA PRO A 548 9.69 -37.75 -10.93
C PRO A 548 10.74 -36.84 -10.26
N GLY A 549 11.26 -37.27 -9.11
CA GLY A 549 12.20 -36.48 -8.30
C GLY A 549 11.60 -36.10 -6.94
N LYS A 550 11.88 -34.87 -6.47
CA LYS A 550 11.50 -34.40 -5.13
C LYS A 550 9.99 -34.56 -4.82
N PRO A 551 9.03 -34.18 -5.70
CA PRO A 551 7.60 -34.35 -5.38
C PRO A 551 7.17 -35.81 -5.17
N GLN A 552 7.71 -36.73 -5.98
CA GLN A 552 7.42 -38.16 -5.85
C GLN A 552 8.12 -38.79 -4.63
N GLN A 553 9.34 -38.34 -4.29
CA GLN A 553 10.06 -38.79 -3.10
C GLN A 553 9.37 -38.30 -1.82
N GLU A 554 8.97 -37.02 -1.78
CA GLU A 554 8.21 -36.44 -0.67
C GLU A 554 6.89 -37.19 -0.44
N ALA A 555 6.14 -37.49 -1.51
CA ALA A 555 4.91 -38.27 -1.40
C ALA A 555 5.15 -39.73 -0.98
N GLN A 556 6.30 -40.33 -1.33
CA GLN A 556 6.69 -41.66 -0.86
C GLN A 556 7.11 -41.69 0.61
N LEU A 557 7.74 -40.63 1.11
CA LEU A 557 8.09 -40.53 2.53
C LEU A 557 6.82 -40.54 3.39
N LEU A 558 5.76 -39.86 2.95
CA LEU A 558 4.46 -39.85 3.64
C LEU A 558 3.74 -41.21 3.65
N LEU A 559 3.98 -42.10 2.66
CA LEU A 559 3.36 -43.44 2.67
C LEU A 559 3.78 -44.30 3.86
N ASN A 560 4.98 -44.04 4.40
CA ASN A 560 5.53 -44.80 5.53
C ASN A 560 5.36 -44.07 6.87
N ASP A 561 4.73 -42.89 6.86
CA ASP A 561 4.54 -42.08 8.06
C ASP A 561 3.31 -42.56 8.85
N LYS A 562 3.49 -42.86 10.14
CA LYS A 562 2.42 -43.34 11.02
C LYS A 562 1.48 -42.22 11.51
N LEU A 563 1.92 -40.96 11.47
CA LEU A 563 1.18 -39.79 11.98
C LEU A 563 0.30 -39.15 10.90
N PHE A 564 0.73 -39.18 9.64
CA PHE A 564 0.03 -38.55 8.52
C PHE A 564 -0.66 -39.58 7.62
N LYS A 565 -1.87 -40.03 8.02
CA LYS A 565 -2.69 -40.92 7.18
C LYS A 565 -3.10 -40.22 5.87
N LEU A 566 -2.90 -40.91 4.75
CA LEU A 566 -3.31 -40.51 3.41
C LEU A 566 -4.68 -41.15 3.07
N ASP A 567 -5.47 -40.49 2.24
CA ASP A 567 -6.74 -41.01 1.74
C ASP A 567 -6.56 -41.93 0.51
N ASP A 568 -7.62 -42.63 0.10
CA ASP A 568 -7.54 -43.59 -1.02
C ASP A 568 -7.15 -42.93 -2.36
N ASN A 569 -7.48 -41.65 -2.55
CA ASN A 569 -7.20 -40.90 -3.76
C ASN A 569 -5.73 -40.47 -3.84
N GLU A 570 -5.17 -40.00 -2.73
CA GLU A 570 -3.76 -39.70 -2.55
C GLU A 570 -2.90 -40.95 -2.79
N HIS A 571 -3.32 -42.09 -2.22
CA HIS A 571 -2.68 -43.40 -2.48
C HIS A 571 -2.75 -43.78 -3.97
N ALA A 572 -3.91 -43.60 -4.61
CA ALA A 572 -4.10 -43.91 -6.02
C ALA A 572 -3.24 -43.03 -6.94
N LEU A 573 -3.10 -41.74 -6.62
CA LEU A 573 -2.24 -40.80 -7.33
C LEU A 573 -0.78 -41.24 -7.23
N ILE A 574 -0.28 -41.49 -6.01
CA ILE A 574 1.10 -41.90 -5.79
C ILE A 574 1.41 -43.21 -6.53
N LYS A 575 0.52 -44.20 -6.42
CA LYS A 575 0.69 -45.50 -7.10
C LYS A 575 0.73 -45.35 -8.62
N SER A 576 -0.15 -44.51 -9.18
CA SER A 576 -0.22 -44.24 -10.62
C SER A 576 1.02 -43.51 -11.13
N SER A 577 1.52 -42.52 -10.37
CA SER A 577 2.78 -41.83 -10.66
C SER A 577 3.98 -42.77 -10.60
N ILE A 578 4.08 -43.64 -9.60
CA ILE A 578 5.15 -44.64 -9.48
C ILE A 578 5.12 -45.63 -10.65
N LYS A 579 3.94 -46.10 -11.03
CA LYS A 579 3.77 -47.02 -12.16
C LYS A 579 4.24 -46.38 -13.47
N LYS A 580 3.88 -45.12 -13.73
CA LYS A 580 4.32 -44.38 -14.94
C LYS A 580 5.82 -44.12 -14.94
N THR A 581 6.42 -43.73 -13.81
CA THR A 581 7.87 -43.55 -13.69
C THR A 581 8.62 -44.87 -13.94
N LYS A 582 8.17 -45.99 -13.35
CA LYS A 582 8.74 -47.32 -13.60
C LYS A 582 8.60 -47.75 -15.06
N ALA A 583 7.46 -47.50 -15.70
CA ALA A 583 7.27 -47.78 -17.12
C ALA A 583 8.22 -46.96 -18.01
N LYS A 584 8.39 -45.65 -17.73
CA LYS A 584 9.31 -44.77 -18.46
C LYS A 584 10.78 -45.21 -18.28
N ILE A 585 11.17 -45.64 -17.08
CA ILE A 585 12.51 -46.20 -16.82
C ILE A 585 12.69 -47.53 -17.57
N ARG A 586 11.67 -48.41 -17.62
CA ARG A 586 11.73 -49.68 -18.36
C ARG A 586 11.89 -49.44 -19.86
N VAL A 587 11.12 -48.51 -20.43
CA VAL A 587 11.26 -48.09 -21.84
C VAL A 587 12.67 -47.53 -22.07
N LYS A 588 13.16 -46.62 -21.22
CA LYS A 588 14.53 -46.09 -21.33
C LYS A 588 15.59 -47.18 -21.27
N ARG A 589 15.46 -48.19 -20.39
CA ARG A 589 16.39 -49.34 -20.31
C ARG A 589 16.35 -50.22 -21.55
N VAL A 590 15.16 -50.47 -22.13
CA VAL A 590 15.01 -51.19 -23.40
C VAL A 590 15.63 -50.39 -24.55
N THR A 591 15.40 -49.08 -24.61
CA THR A 591 16.05 -48.19 -25.60
C THR A 591 17.56 -48.16 -25.42
N VAL A 592 18.07 -48.16 -24.18
CA VAL A 592 19.52 -48.22 -23.89
C VAL A 592 20.11 -49.57 -24.29
N ALA A 593 19.44 -50.70 -24.05
CA ALA A 593 19.90 -52.01 -24.51
C ALA A 593 19.93 -52.11 -26.05
N LEU A 594 18.96 -51.51 -26.72
CA LEU A 594 18.88 -51.43 -28.18
C LEU A 594 19.96 -50.47 -28.75
N LEU A 595 20.26 -49.38 -28.03
CA LEU A 595 21.40 -48.51 -28.29
C LEU A 595 22.74 -49.21 -28.04
N CYS A 596 22.86 -50.12 -27.06
CA CYS A 596 24.08 -50.91 -26.83
C CYS A 596 24.37 -51.87 -27.99
N LEU A 597 23.33 -52.48 -28.57
CA LEU A 597 23.42 -53.30 -29.79
C LEU A 597 23.86 -52.44 -30.99
N LEU A 598 23.29 -51.24 -31.12
CA LEU A 598 23.70 -50.23 -32.11
C LEU A 598 25.14 -49.72 -31.88
N THR A 599 25.62 -49.62 -30.64
CA THR A 599 27.00 -49.23 -30.35
C THR A 599 28.01 -50.32 -30.67
N PHE A 600 27.62 -51.60 -30.61
CA PHE A 600 28.48 -52.69 -31.05
C PHE A 600 28.68 -52.65 -32.58
N THR A 601 27.63 -52.32 -33.34
CA THR A 601 27.76 -52.01 -34.77
C THR A 601 28.48 -50.69 -35.03
N ALA A 602 28.37 -49.72 -34.13
CA ALA A 602 29.06 -48.44 -34.23
C ALA A 602 30.55 -48.52 -33.89
N LEU A 603 31.02 -49.48 -33.09
CA LEU A 603 32.44 -49.70 -32.80
C LEU A 603 33.22 -50.11 -34.06
N LEU A 604 32.57 -50.81 -35.00
CA LEU A 604 33.11 -51.07 -36.35
C LEU A 604 33.15 -49.82 -37.23
N MET A 605 32.26 -48.85 -37.01
CA MET A 605 32.26 -47.54 -37.69
C MET A 605 33.09 -46.47 -36.95
N SER A 606 33.44 -46.69 -35.68
CA SER A 606 34.17 -45.76 -34.80
C SER A 606 35.68 -45.75 -35.07
N PHE A 607 36.11 -46.38 -36.16
CA PHE A 607 37.37 -46.05 -36.80
C PHE A 607 37.26 -44.75 -37.64
N THR A 608 36.07 -44.18 -37.85
CA THR A 608 35.87 -43.13 -38.88
C THR A 608 35.46 -41.72 -38.43
N SER A 609 35.19 -41.40 -37.15
CA SER A 609 34.74 -40.02 -36.92
C SER A 609 34.84 -39.43 -35.52
N PHE A 610 35.88 -38.61 -35.41
CA PHE A 610 36.16 -37.46 -34.55
C PHE A 610 35.00 -36.43 -34.33
N LYS A 611 33.71 -36.79 -34.51
CA LYS A 611 32.58 -35.84 -34.58
C LYS A 611 31.72 -35.72 -33.30
N ALA A 612 31.95 -36.53 -32.28
CA ALA A 612 31.12 -36.54 -31.07
C ALA A 612 31.46 -35.44 -30.04
N GLN A 613 32.56 -34.70 -30.22
CA GLN A 613 33.00 -33.69 -29.26
C GLN A 613 32.18 -32.37 -29.33
N GLN A 614 31.41 -32.13 -30.40
CA GLN A 614 30.65 -30.88 -30.59
C GLN A 614 29.25 -30.87 -29.95
N HIS A 615 28.67 -32.02 -29.60
CA HIS A 615 27.25 -32.07 -29.19
C HIS A 615 26.99 -31.74 -27.71
N ALA A 616 28.00 -31.90 -26.84
CA ALA A 616 27.90 -31.61 -25.40
C ALA A 616 28.05 -30.11 -25.09
N GLN A 617 28.89 -29.39 -25.84
CA GLN A 617 29.02 -27.92 -25.70
C GLN A 617 27.75 -27.18 -26.12
N LYS A 618 26.99 -27.73 -27.08
CA LYS A 618 25.79 -27.06 -27.63
C LYS A 618 24.64 -26.92 -26.61
N LYS A 619 24.46 -27.87 -25.70
CA LYS A 619 23.37 -27.81 -24.68
C LYS A 619 23.66 -26.88 -23.51
N GLN A 620 24.93 -26.62 -23.20
CA GLN A 620 25.32 -25.68 -22.16
C GLN A 620 25.25 -24.23 -22.67
N LEU A 621 25.69 -24.01 -23.93
CA LEU A 621 25.53 -22.74 -24.64
C LEU A 621 24.06 -22.35 -24.85
N GLU A 622 23.14 -23.31 -25.03
CA GLU A 622 21.69 -23.02 -25.15
C GLU A 622 21.07 -22.48 -23.85
N ALA A 623 21.53 -22.93 -22.67
CA ALA A 623 21.05 -22.43 -21.38
C ALA A 623 21.66 -21.05 -21.02
N GLU A 624 22.96 -20.85 -21.30
CA GLU A 624 23.66 -19.57 -21.11
C GLU A 624 23.16 -18.50 -22.10
N SER A 625 22.80 -18.88 -23.33
CA SER A 625 22.17 -17.99 -24.30
C SER A 625 20.76 -17.58 -23.90
N LEU A 626 19.97 -18.49 -23.31
CA LEU A 626 18.62 -18.20 -22.83
C LEU A 626 18.65 -17.25 -21.61
N LEU A 627 19.57 -17.45 -20.66
CA LEU A 627 19.80 -16.53 -19.53
C LEU A 627 20.26 -15.15 -20.01
N GLY A 628 21.19 -15.10 -20.95
CA GLY A 628 21.63 -13.84 -21.59
C GLY A 628 20.48 -13.09 -22.28
N PHE A 629 19.62 -13.80 -23.01
CA PHE A 629 18.40 -13.22 -23.61
C PHE A 629 17.41 -12.71 -22.56
N MET A 630 17.18 -13.47 -21.48
CA MET A 630 16.22 -13.11 -20.43
C MET A 630 16.64 -11.91 -19.58
N VAL A 631 17.94 -11.64 -19.45
CA VAL A 631 18.48 -10.53 -18.66
C VAL A 631 18.84 -9.32 -19.53
N GLY A 632 19.28 -9.52 -20.78
CA GLY A 632 19.58 -8.45 -21.74
C GLY A 632 18.36 -8.07 -22.59
N ASP A 633 18.15 -8.80 -23.69
CA ASP A 633 17.13 -8.48 -24.72
C ASP A 633 15.70 -8.38 -24.16
N PHE A 634 15.35 -9.18 -23.15
CA PHE A 634 14.05 -9.13 -22.50
C PHE A 634 13.91 -7.93 -21.55
N ALA A 635 14.99 -7.55 -20.84
CA ALA A 635 15.00 -6.33 -20.04
C ALA A 635 14.88 -5.08 -20.92
N ASP A 636 15.53 -5.07 -22.09
CA ASP A 636 15.41 -3.99 -23.09
C ASP A 636 13.97 -3.80 -23.56
N LYS A 637 13.26 -4.91 -23.81
CA LYS A 637 11.84 -4.85 -24.18
C LYS A 637 10.99 -4.34 -23.02
N LEU A 638 11.26 -4.75 -21.79
CA LEU A 638 10.52 -4.28 -20.60
C LEU A 638 10.79 -2.82 -20.24
N ARG A 639 12.00 -2.29 -20.52
CA ARG A 639 12.32 -0.86 -20.46
C ARG A 639 11.39 -0.05 -21.35
N SER A 640 11.19 -0.50 -22.59
CA SER A 640 10.38 0.22 -23.57
C SER A 640 8.90 0.37 -23.19
N VAL A 641 8.38 -0.55 -22.38
CA VAL A 641 6.98 -0.56 -21.91
C VAL A 641 6.81 -0.12 -20.45
N LYS A 642 7.88 0.40 -19.81
CA LYS A 642 7.88 0.86 -18.40
C LYS A 642 7.37 -0.19 -17.38
N ARG A 643 7.53 -1.48 -17.68
CA ARG A 643 7.12 -2.61 -16.81
C ARG A 643 8.33 -3.28 -16.15
N MET A 644 9.18 -2.46 -15.54
CA MET A 644 10.39 -2.90 -14.84
C MET A 644 10.06 -3.71 -13.56
N ASP A 645 8.81 -3.65 -13.10
CA ASP A 645 8.28 -4.48 -12.01
C ASP A 645 8.40 -5.99 -12.28
N LEU A 646 8.39 -6.39 -13.55
CA LEU A 646 8.42 -7.78 -13.98
C LEU A 646 9.82 -8.43 -14.00
N LEU A 647 10.89 -7.65 -13.79
CA LEU A 647 12.28 -8.14 -13.91
C LEU A 647 12.84 -8.77 -12.63
N ASP A 648 12.33 -8.42 -11.45
CA ASP A 648 12.86 -8.86 -10.15
C ASP A 648 13.00 -10.38 -10.01
N GLY A 649 11.99 -11.13 -10.46
CA GLY A 649 11.97 -12.59 -10.30
C GLY A 649 12.99 -13.29 -11.19
N ILE A 650 13.28 -12.71 -12.36
CA ILE A 650 14.22 -13.26 -13.33
C ILE A 650 15.65 -12.90 -12.93
N SER A 651 15.91 -11.64 -12.57
CA SER A 651 17.25 -11.17 -12.18
C SER A 651 17.77 -11.85 -10.92
N ASN A 652 16.92 -12.08 -9.91
CA ASN A 652 17.33 -12.80 -8.70
C ASN A 652 17.70 -14.26 -8.96
N LYS A 653 16.99 -14.93 -9.88
CA LYS A 653 17.26 -16.33 -10.23
C LYS A 653 18.50 -16.48 -11.12
N ALA A 654 18.75 -15.50 -11.99
CA ALA A 654 20.00 -15.40 -12.74
C ALA A 654 21.19 -15.13 -11.80
N LEU A 655 21.02 -14.28 -10.78
CA LEU A 655 22.04 -14.01 -9.76
C LEU A 655 22.41 -15.27 -8.97
N GLU A 656 21.43 -16.07 -8.55
CA GLU A 656 21.65 -17.36 -7.87
C GLU A 656 22.47 -18.33 -8.73
N TYR A 657 22.18 -18.41 -10.04
CA TYR A 657 22.93 -19.24 -10.98
C TYR A 657 24.42 -18.82 -11.06
N PHE A 658 24.71 -17.53 -11.23
CA PHE A 658 26.10 -17.06 -11.36
C PHE A 658 26.87 -17.09 -10.04
N THR A 659 26.20 -16.86 -8.90
CA THR A 659 26.84 -16.93 -7.58
C THR A 659 27.26 -18.36 -7.21
N ASN A 660 26.47 -19.36 -7.61
CA ASN A 660 26.79 -20.77 -7.35
C ASN A 660 27.92 -21.32 -8.23
N GLN A 661 28.29 -20.64 -9.33
CA GLN A 661 29.40 -21.05 -10.20
C GLN A 661 30.76 -20.47 -9.79
N THR A 662 30.80 -19.46 -8.92
CA THR A 662 32.05 -18.76 -8.57
C THR A 662 32.96 -19.52 -7.58
N ASP A 663 32.50 -20.62 -6.99
CA ASP A 663 33.26 -21.40 -5.98
C ASP A 663 34.28 -22.41 -6.58
N GLU A 664 34.37 -22.59 -7.90
CA GLU A 664 35.37 -23.47 -8.54
C GLU A 664 36.66 -22.75 -8.98
N SER A 665 37.06 -21.67 -8.30
CA SER A 665 38.30 -20.94 -8.62
C SER A 665 39.54 -21.48 -7.88
N GLY A 666 39.78 -22.80 -7.98
CA GLY A 666 40.89 -23.46 -7.27
C GLY A 666 41.53 -24.68 -7.93
N SER A 667 41.25 -24.99 -9.21
CA SER A 667 41.91 -26.11 -9.88
C SER A 667 43.09 -25.64 -10.73
N LEU A 668 44.29 -26.08 -10.35
CA LEU A 668 45.57 -25.89 -11.06
C LEU A 668 45.60 -26.50 -12.49
N PHE A 669 44.53 -27.16 -12.94
CA PHE A 669 44.42 -27.84 -14.24
C PHE A 669 43.11 -27.55 -14.99
N SER A 670 42.63 -26.30 -14.94
CA SER A 670 41.45 -25.86 -15.69
C SER A 670 41.77 -25.61 -17.17
N PHE A 671 41.45 -26.58 -18.04
CA PHE A 671 41.39 -26.41 -19.51
C PHE A 671 40.02 -25.90 -19.99
N SER A 672 39.39 -24.97 -19.25
CA SER A 672 38.20 -24.28 -19.77
C SER A 672 38.62 -23.16 -20.71
N ASP A 673 38.05 -23.14 -21.90
CA ASP A 673 38.23 -22.09 -22.92
C ASP A 673 38.11 -20.69 -22.28
N ASP A 674 39.16 -19.87 -22.32
CA ASP A 674 39.22 -18.53 -21.68
C ASP A 674 38.00 -17.65 -22.06
N LYS A 675 37.44 -17.91 -23.24
CA LYS A 675 36.25 -17.25 -23.78
C LYS A 675 34.96 -17.60 -23.02
N ALA A 676 34.79 -18.84 -22.56
CA ALA A 676 33.62 -19.26 -21.78
C ALA A 676 33.63 -18.65 -20.37
N GLN A 677 34.82 -18.57 -19.74
CA GLN A 677 34.96 -17.88 -18.45
C GLN A 677 34.69 -16.36 -18.56
N PHE A 678 35.10 -15.73 -19.66
CA PHE A 678 34.77 -14.33 -19.93
C PHE A 678 33.26 -14.12 -20.05
N ASN A 679 32.57 -14.92 -20.86
CA ASN A 679 31.13 -14.78 -21.11
C ASN A 679 30.31 -14.91 -19.81
N ASN A 680 30.62 -15.88 -18.94
CA ASN A 680 29.87 -16.05 -17.69
C ASN A 680 30.08 -14.87 -16.72
N ARG A 681 31.32 -14.36 -16.62
CA ARG A 681 31.61 -13.17 -15.80
C ARG A 681 30.95 -11.90 -16.38
N PHE A 682 30.89 -11.78 -17.70
CA PHE A 682 30.24 -10.66 -18.37
C PHE A 682 28.72 -10.68 -18.20
N GLN A 683 28.08 -11.84 -18.38
CA GLN A 683 26.64 -12.01 -18.13
C GLN A 683 26.27 -11.78 -16.65
N TYR A 684 27.15 -12.14 -15.73
CA TYR A 684 26.96 -11.81 -14.32
C TYR A 684 26.96 -10.28 -14.11
N ALA A 685 27.92 -9.57 -14.70
CA ALA A 685 27.93 -8.11 -14.64
C ALA A 685 26.66 -7.48 -15.28
N GLN A 686 26.18 -8.01 -16.41
CA GLN A 686 24.91 -7.60 -17.04
C GLN A 686 23.72 -7.77 -16.10
N THR A 687 23.66 -8.88 -15.37
CA THR A 687 22.58 -9.16 -14.42
C THR A 687 22.56 -8.14 -13.28
N LEU A 688 23.73 -7.83 -12.71
CA LEU A 688 23.86 -6.82 -11.66
C LEU A 688 23.49 -5.42 -12.17
N GLU A 689 23.82 -5.09 -13.42
CA GLU A 689 23.43 -3.83 -14.05
C GLU A 689 21.91 -3.71 -14.16
N ALA A 690 21.24 -4.73 -14.72
CA ALA A 690 19.79 -4.76 -14.84
C ALA A 690 19.09 -4.66 -13.46
N MET A 691 19.64 -5.29 -12.42
CA MET A 691 19.14 -5.14 -11.04
C MET A 691 19.26 -3.70 -10.55
N GLY A 692 20.39 -3.05 -10.82
CA GLY A 692 20.63 -1.65 -10.46
C GLY A 692 19.62 -0.71 -11.10
N GLU A 693 19.34 -0.89 -12.39
CA GLU A 693 18.36 -0.09 -13.12
C GLU A 693 16.93 -0.27 -12.57
N VAL A 694 16.54 -1.51 -12.28
CA VAL A 694 15.22 -1.82 -11.70
C VAL A 694 15.09 -1.17 -10.33
N ALA A 695 16.11 -1.29 -9.48
CA ALA A 695 16.12 -0.64 -8.16
C ALA A 695 16.05 0.89 -8.28
N TYR A 696 16.80 1.49 -9.20
CA TYR A 696 16.77 2.92 -9.48
C TYR A 696 15.37 3.38 -9.92
N SER A 697 14.73 2.66 -10.84
CA SER A 697 13.39 2.99 -11.35
C SER A 697 12.29 3.01 -10.27
N ARG A 698 12.51 2.29 -9.16
CA ARG A 698 11.60 2.21 -8.00
C ARG A 698 11.97 3.18 -6.88
N GLY A 699 12.97 4.03 -7.08
CA GLY A 699 13.46 4.97 -6.08
C GLY A 699 14.30 4.34 -4.97
N LYS A 700 14.72 3.08 -5.11
CA LYS A 700 15.58 2.38 -4.13
C LYS A 700 17.05 2.66 -4.38
N THR A 701 17.47 3.90 -4.12
CA THR A 701 18.80 4.40 -4.52
C THR A 701 19.98 3.63 -3.91
N ASP A 702 19.87 3.11 -2.67
CA ASP A 702 20.96 2.37 -2.02
C ASP A 702 21.12 0.95 -2.57
N GLU A 703 20.01 0.29 -2.91
CA GLU A 703 20.00 -1.02 -3.59
C GLU A 703 20.60 -0.88 -5.00
N ALA A 704 20.20 0.17 -5.73
CA ALA A 704 20.75 0.49 -7.05
C ALA A 704 22.26 0.73 -6.99
N PHE A 705 22.72 1.56 -6.05
CA PHE A 705 24.14 1.84 -5.85
C PHE A 705 24.94 0.56 -5.61
N THR A 706 24.45 -0.31 -4.73
CA THR A 706 25.13 -1.58 -4.39
C THR A 706 25.23 -2.52 -5.59
N ALA A 707 24.17 -2.64 -6.38
CA ALA A 707 24.16 -3.47 -7.59
C ALA A 707 25.13 -2.93 -8.65
N PHE A 708 25.09 -1.62 -8.92
CA PHE A 708 26.00 -0.99 -9.88
C PHE A 708 27.47 -1.02 -9.45
N GLU A 709 27.78 -0.85 -8.16
CA GLU A 709 29.16 -0.95 -7.65
C GLU A 709 29.71 -2.38 -7.76
N ASN A 710 28.86 -3.37 -7.48
CA ASN A 710 29.22 -4.76 -7.71
C ASN A 710 29.49 -5.00 -9.19
N ALA A 711 28.61 -4.58 -10.09
CA ALA A 711 28.81 -4.68 -11.54
C ALA A 711 30.12 -4.00 -11.97
N ARG A 712 30.37 -2.77 -11.52
CA ARG A 712 31.59 -1.99 -11.81
C ARG A 712 32.86 -2.79 -11.55
N THR A 713 32.94 -3.40 -10.36
CA THR A 713 34.11 -4.18 -9.93
C THR A 713 34.38 -5.35 -10.90
N ARG A 714 33.34 -6.02 -11.39
CA ARG A 714 33.49 -7.13 -12.36
C ARG A 714 33.84 -6.60 -13.75
N LEU A 715 33.19 -5.53 -14.21
CA LEU A 715 33.44 -4.91 -15.51
C LEU A 715 34.86 -4.40 -15.63
N GLU A 716 35.39 -3.75 -14.60
CA GLU A 716 36.78 -3.28 -14.55
C GLU A 716 37.78 -4.44 -14.60
N ALA A 717 37.48 -5.57 -13.96
CA ALA A 717 38.32 -6.75 -14.04
C ALA A 717 38.32 -7.34 -15.47
N LEU A 718 37.16 -7.36 -16.14
CA LEU A 718 37.04 -7.82 -17.53
C LEU A 718 37.72 -6.88 -18.52
N LEU A 719 37.68 -5.57 -18.29
CA LEU A 719 38.30 -4.57 -19.15
C LEU A 719 39.83 -4.67 -19.15
N LYS A 720 40.44 -5.16 -18.06
CA LYS A 720 41.88 -5.46 -18.04
C LYS A 720 42.27 -6.60 -18.98
N ILE A 721 41.32 -7.50 -19.28
CA ILE A 721 41.53 -8.67 -20.13
C ILE A 721 41.20 -8.33 -21.59
N GLN A 722 40.05 -7.69 -21.83
CA GLN A 722 39.59 -7.32 -23.18
C GLN A 722 39.25 -5.81 -23.24
N PRO A 723 40.26 -4.92 -23.28
CA PRO A 723 40.06 -3.47 -23.23
C PRO A 723 39.34 -2.92 -24.47
N ASN A 724 39.42 -3.61 -25.61
CA ASN A 724 38.84 -3.18 -26.88
C ASN A 724 37.54 -3.91 -27.24
N ASN A 725 36.91 -4.62 -26.29
CA ASN A 725 35.63 -5.28 -26.54
C ASN A 725 34.49 -4.24 -26.46
N ILE A 726 33.83 -3.99 -27.60
CA ILE A 726 32.80 -2.95 -27.74
C ILE A 726 31.59 -3.20 -26.82
N GLU A 727 31.10 -4.45 -26.71
CA GLU A 727 29.97 -4.78 -25.84
C GLU A 727 30.31 -4.55 -24.36
N LEU A 728 31.54 -4.92 -23.96
CA LEU A 728 32.04 -4.68 -22.61
C LEU A 728 32.20 -3.19 -22.31
N LEU A 729 32.74 -2.41 -23.25
CA LEU A 729 32.85 -0.97 -23.14
C LEU A 729 31.47 -0.30 -23.05
N THR A 730 30.49 -0.80 -23.81
CA THR A 730 29.10 -0.30 -23.79
C THR A 730 28.52 -0.45 -22.39
N LEU A 731 28.61 -1.66 -21.83
CA LEU A 731 28.06 -1.95 -20.50
C LEU A 731 28.82 -1.23 -19.38
N ALA A 732 30.14 -1.13 -19.48
CA ALA A 732 30.95 -0.35 -18.54
C ALA A 732 30.64 1.15 -18.61
N GLY A 733 30.35 1.66 -19.81
CA GLY A 733 29.86 3.01 -20.05
C GLY A 733 28.52 3.26 -19.37
N ALA A 734 27.52 2.41 -19.63
CA ALA A 734 26.21 2.47 -19.00
C ALA A 734 26.30 2.40 -17.46
N ASN A 735 27.13 1.49 -16.92
CA ASN A 735 27.36 1.38 -15.49
C ASN A 735 27.97 2.66 -14.89
N ALA A 736 28.98 3.25 -15.55
CA ALA A 736 29.58 4.50 -15.11
C ALA A 736 28.58 5.68 -15.18
N PHE A 737 27.73 5.71 -16.21
CA PHE A 737 26.62 6.67 -16.31
C PHE A 737 25.67 6.55 -15.12
N TRP A 738 25.17 5.34 -14.82
CA TRP A 738 24.18 5.14 -13.75
C TRP A 738 24.73 5.46 -12.35
N LEU A 739 25.98 5.07 -12.06
CA LEU A 739 26.64 5.49 -10.82
C LEU A 739 26.78 7.01 -10.76
N GLY A 740 27.16 7.65 -11.86
CA GLY A 740 27.24 9.11 -11.96
C GLY A 740 25.88 9.77 -11.76
N GLN A 741 24.81 9.19 -12.31
CA GLN A 741 23.44 9.67 -12.22
C GLN A 741 22.93 9.62 -10.78
N LEU A 742 23.21 8.54 -10.03
CA LEU A 742 22.87 8.44 -8.60
C LEU A 742 23.48 9.59 -7.76
N HIS A 743 24.73 9.96 -8.05
CA HIS A 743 25.36 11.13 -7.42
C HIS A 743 24.76 12.45 -7.93
N TYR A 744 24.45 12.53 -9.22
CA TYR A 744 23.87 13.72 -9.85
C TYR A 744 22.51 14.07 -9.24
N ASP A 745 21.66 13.08 -9.00
CA ASP A 745 20.34 13.26 -8.39
C ASP A 745 20.44 13.73 -6.93
N LYS A 746 21.47 13.27 -6.21
CA LYS A 746 21.82 13.76 -4.87
C LYS A 746 22.49 15.15 -4.90
N SER A 747 22.65 15.75 -6.09
CA SER A 747 23.37 17.01 -6.32
C SER A 747 24.84 16.98 -5.90
N ASP A 748 25.44 15.79 -5.82
CA ASP A 748 26.86 15.58 -5.53
C ASP A 748 27.69 15.62 -6.83
N TYR A 749 27.79 16.82 -7.39
CA TYR A 749 28.44 17.03 -8.69
C TYR A 749 29.95 16.75 -8.66
N ALA A 750 30.58 16.74 -7.47
CA ALA A 750 31.99 16.39 -7.32
C ALA A 750 32.22 14.89 -7.51
N ALA A 751 31.32 14.05 -6.97
CA ALA A 751 31.35 12.61 -7.21
C ALA A 751 30.84 12.22 -8.60
N THR A 752 29.91 12.99 -9.20
CA THR A 752 29.42 12.72 -10.56
C THR A 752 30.49 12.88 -11.64
N GLU A 753 31.32 13.93 -11.57
CA GLU A 753 32.27 14.27 -12.62
C GLU A 753 33.24 13.14 -13.03
N PRO A 754 33.95 12.45 -12.11
CA PRO A 754 34.83 11.36 -12.49
C PRO A 754 34.09 10.19 -13.17
N LEU A 755 32.85 9.92 -12.76
CA LEU A 755 32.03 8.83 -13.32
C LEU A 755 31.55 9.17 -14.74
N PHE A 756 31.08 10.40 -14.97
CA PHE A 756 30.70 10.86 -16.32
C PHE A 756 31.90 10.97 -17.26
N LYS A 757 33.08 11.38 -16.77
CA LYS A 757 34.32 11.35 -17.56
C LYS A 757 34.74 9.92 -17.92
N LYS A 758 34.51 8.96 -17.02
CA LYS A 758 34.78 7.55 -17.27
C LYS A 758 33.82 6.97 -18.31
N TYR A 759 32.54 7.31 -18.24
CA TYR A 759 31.58 6.99 -19.30
C TYR A 759 32.05 7.56 -20.64
N HIS A 760 32.41 8.84 -20.67
CA HIS A 760 32.93 9.49 -21.87
C HIS A 760 34.18 8.80 -22.45
N MET A 761 35.15 8.44 -21.61
CA MET A 761 36.34 7.69 -22.02
C MET A 761 36.00 6.34 -22.66
N TYR A 762 35.06 5.58 -22.10
CA TYR A 762 34.62 4.32 -22.68
C TYR A 762 33.92 4.54 -24.04
N SER A 763 33.03 5.51 -24.13
CA SER A 763 32.35 5.85 -25.39
C SER A 763 33.31 6.38 -26.46
N GLU A 764 34.32 7.16 -26.09
CA GLU A 764 35.36 7.63 -27.01
C GLU A 764 36.19 6.46 -27.54
N THR A 765 36.54 5.52 -26.66
CA THR A 765 37.22 4.29 -27.07
C THR A 765 36.37 3.49 -28.06
N MET A 766 35.07 3.33 -27.79
CA MET A 766 34.13 2.65 -28.70
C MET A 766 34.04 3.35 -30.06
N TYR A 767 33.94 4.68 -30.07
CA TYR A 767 33.92 5.48 -31.29
C TYR A 767 35.23 5.34 -32.07
N SER A 768 36.38 5.28 -31.40
CA SER A 768 37.67 5.07 -32.07
C SER A 768 37.78 3.70 -32.74
N LEU A 769 37.15 2.66 -32.16
CA LEU A 769 37.11 1.30 -32.69
C LEU A 769 36.09 1.15 -33.83
N ALA A 770 34.99 1.90 -33.80
CA ALA A 770 33.89 1.80 -34.76
C ALA A 770 33.23 3.17 -35.04
N ALA A 771 33.96 4.07 -35.71
CA ALA A 771 33.52 5.45 -35.94
C ALA A 771 32.25 5.60 -36.81
N ASN A 772 31.96 4.61 -37.67
CA ASN A 772 30.76 4.59 -38.51
C ASN A 772 29.63 3.73 -37.93
N ASP A 773 29.80 3.17 -36.72
CA ASP A 773 28.73 2.44 -36.07
C ASP A 773 27.75 3.39 -35.38
N PHE A 774 26.46 3.15 -35.62
CA PHE A 774 25.40 3.99 -35.08
C PHE A 774 25.41 4.02 -33.54
N ASN A 775 25.62 2.88 -32.88
CA ASN A 775 25.58 2.84 -31.42
C ASN A 775 26.80 3.54 -30.82
N SER A 776 28.00 3.33 -31.38
CA SER A 776 29.21 4.03 -30.94
C SER A 776 29.10 5.56 -31.04
N ILE A 777 28.54 6.07 -32.16
CA ILE A 777 28.27 7.52 -32.32
C ILE A 777 27.29 8.01 -31.25
N MET A 778 26.22 7.24 -31.00
CA MET A 778 25.18 7.61 -30.05
C MET A 778 25.68 7.59 -28.60
N GLU A 779 26.43 6.58 -28.19
CA GLU A 779 27.01 6.49 -26.83
C GLU A 779 28.00 7.64 -26.57
N LEU A 780 28.81 8.01 -27.56
CA LEU A 780 29.67 9.18 -27.43
C LEU A 780 28.84 10.46 -27.32
N SER A 781 27.81 10.61 -28.15
CA SER A 781 26.90 11.75 -28.08
C SER A 781 26.19 11.88 -26.72
N TYR A 782 25.71 10.77 -26.15
CA TYR A 782 25.07 10.73 -24.83
C TYR A 782 26.05 11.07 -23.70
N SER A 783 27.30 10.62 -23.80
CA SER A 783 28.34 11.00 -22.83
C SER A 783 28.63 12.50 -22.82
N HIS A 784 28.72 13.14 -23.99
CA HIS A 784 28.85 14.60 -24.09
C HIS A 784 27.62 15.32 -23.54
N ASN A 785 26.40 14.80 -23.79
CA ASN A 785 25.18 15.40 -23.25
C ASN A 785 25.16 15.33 -21.71
N SER A 786 25.62 14.21 -21.14
CA SER A 786 25.74 13.99 -19.70
C SER A 786 26.74 14.95 -19.06
N LEU A 787 27.95 15.09 -19.63
CA LEU A 787 28.94 16.08 -19.20
C LEU A 787 28.43 17.51 -19.35
N GLY A 788 27.75 17.83 -20.45
CA GLY A 788 27.13 19.14 -20.67
C GLY A 788 26.12 19.49 -19.58
N SER A 789 25.27 18.51 -19.21
CA SER A 789 24.29 18.67 -18.14
C SER A 789 24.94 18.91 -16.77
N LEU A 790 26.07 18.25 -16.49
CA LEU A 790 26.87 18.43 -15.28
C LEU A 790 27.51 19.81 -15.24
N TYR A 791 28.20 20.22 -16.31
CA TYR A 791 28.83 21.53 -16.39
C TYR A 791 27.82 22.67 -16.27
N LEU A 792 26.59 22.47 -16.78
CA LEU A 792 25.51 23.43 -16.57
C LEU A 792 25.15 23.59 -15.09
N LYS A 793 25.13 22.50 -14.30
CA LYS A 793 24.90 22.55 -12.85
C LYS A 793 26.07 23.15 -12.08
N GLN A 794 27.29 22.92 -12.54
CA GLN A 794 28.51 23.52 -12.00
C GLN A 794 28.71 24.99 -12.45
N PHE A 795 27.78 25.56 -13.23
CA PHE A 795 27.86 26.90 -13.80
C PHE A 795 29.03 27.13 -14.78
N ASN A 796 29.64 26.05 -15.28
CA ASN A 796 30.66 26.10 -16.33
C ASN A 796 30.00 26.08 -17.71
N TYR A 797 29.32 27.18 -18.05
CA TYR A 797 28.51 27.26 -19.26
C TYR A 797 29.32 27.18 -20.56
N LYS A 798 30.62 27.52 -20.53
CA LYS A 798 31.51 27.37 -21.68
C LYS A 798 31.76 25.90 -21.99
N ALA A 799 32.14 25.12 -20.98
CA ALA A 799 32.31 23.67 -21.13
C ALA A 799 30.97 22.99 -21.48
N ALA A 800 29.88 23.41 -20.84
CA ALA A 800 28.54 22.89 -21.17
C ALA A 800 28.18 23.13 -22.65
N LYS A 801 28.42 24.35 -23.15
CA LYS A 801 28.18 24.69 -24.56
C LYS A 801 29.01 23.81 -25.50
N GLN A 802 30.29 23.63 -25.19
CA GLN A 802 31.18 22.77 -25.97
C GLN A 802 30.61 21.34 -26.03
N SER A 803 30.32 20.72 -24.89
CA SER A 803 29.81 19.35 -24.86
C SER A 803 28.46 19.20 -25.57
N PHE A 804 27.51 20.12 -25.39
CA PHE A 804 26.24 20.06 -26.13
C PHE A 804 26.43 20.25 -27.65
N THR A 805 27.40 21.06 -28.06
CA THR A 805 27.72 21.25 -29.48
C THR A 805 28.32 19.97 -30.08
N GLU A 806 29.27 19.34 -29.40
CA GLU A 806 29.87 18.06 -29.80
C GLU A 806 28.80 16.95 -29.87
N SER A 807 27.92 16.87 -28.86
CA SER A 807 26.79 15.94 -28.84
C SER A 807 25.85 16.14 -30.04
N LEU A 808 25.56 17.40 -30.41
CA LEU A 808 24.71 17.74 -31.55
C LEU A 808 25.38 17.38 -32.89
N THR A 809 26.69 17.60 -33.02
CA THR A 809 27.46 17.19 -34.21
C THR A 809 27.35 15.68 -34.43
N LEU A 810 27.64 14.88 -33.39
CA LEU A 810 27.52 13.42 -33.44
C LEU A 810 26.09 12.95 -33.77
N LYS A 811 25.06 13.60 -33.21
CA LYS A 811 23.66 13.29 -33.55
C LYS A 811 23.32 13.60 -35.01
N ASN A 812 23.90 14.66 -35.58
CA ASN A 812 23.71 14.95 -36.99
C ASN A 812 24.42 13.91 -37.87
N GLU A 813 25.59 13.42 -37.48
CA GLU A 813 26.27 12.31 -38.13
C GLU A 813 25.44 11.01 -38.06
N ALA A 814 24.93 10.66 -36.89
CA ALA A 814 24.03 9.51 -36.71
C ALA A 814 22.73 9.63 -37.54
N LEU A 815 22.23 10.86 -37.76
CA LEU A 815 21.06 11.11 -38.62
C LEU A 815 21.36 10.89 -40.10
N VAL A 816 22.62 10.98 -40.54
CA VAL A 816 22.99 10.57 -41.91
C VAL A 816 22.77 9.07 -42.07
N LEU A 817 23.12 8.28 -41.05
CA LEU A 817 22.92 6.83 -41.05
C LEU A 817 21.44 6.43 -40.90
N LYS A 818 20.68 7.14 -40.05
CA LYS A 818 19.25 6.86 -39.80
C LYS A 818 18.38 8.13 -39.81
N PRO A 819 18.06 8.70 -40.99
CA PRO A 819 17.42 10.03 -41.11
C PRO A 819 16.03 10.17 -40.47
N ASN A 820 15.26 9.08 -40.42
CA ASN A 820 13.89 9.06 -39.91
C ASN A 820 13.77 8.39 -38.54
N ASN A 821 14.88 8.18 -37.83
CA ASN A 821 14.83 7.58 -36.50
C ASN A 821 14.16 8.55 -35.51
N LYS A 822 12.97 8.16 -35.03
CA LYS A 822 12.14 8.93 -34.09
C LYS A 822 12.90 9.33 -32.82
N ASN A 823 13.56 8.38 -32.17
CA ASN A 823 14.25 8.61 -30.90
C ASN A 823 15.45 9.54 -31.09
N LEU A 824 16.21 9.37 -32.16
CA LEU A 824 17.32 10.26 -32.48
C LEU A 824 16.88 11.69 -32.79
N LEU A 825 15.79 11.88 -33.53
CA LEU A 825 15.22 13.21 -33.78
C LEU A 825 14.73 13.86 -32.47
N ARG A 826 14.16 13.07 -31.56
CA ARG A 826 13.78 13.52 -30.22
C ARG A 826 15.00 13.94 -29.40
N ASP A 827 16.05 13.13 -29.36
CA ASP A 827 17.29 13.42 -28.62
C ASP A 827 18.02 14.65 -29.19
N LYS A 828 17.99 14.85 -30.51
CA LYS A 828 18.48 16.07 -31.16
C LYS A 828 17.73 17.31 -30.67
N ALA A 829 16.40 17.26 -30.63
CA ALA A 829 15.60 18.38 -30.14
C ALA A 829 15.85 18.67 -28.65
N ASP A 830 16.01 17.64 -27.82
CA ASP A 830 16.36 17.80 -26.41
C ASP A 830 17.73 18.49 -26.25
N THR A 831 18.75 18.02 -26.99
CA THR A 831 20.11 18.61 -27.01
C THR A 831 20.09 20.09 -27.44
N LEU A 832 19.30 20.43 -28.47
CA LEU A 832 19.11 21.82 -28.89
C LEU A 832 18.48 22.66 -27.77
N SER A 833 17.53 22.11 -27.01
CA SER A 833 16.93 22.82 -25.88
C SER A 833 17.96 23.12 -24.77
N TRP A 834 18.84 22.16 -24.46
CA TRP A 834 19.93 22.34 -23.51
C TRP A 834 20.98 23.35 -23.99
N LEU A 835 21.33 23.29 -25.27
CA LEU A 835 22.24 24.25 -25.90
C LEU A 835 21.66 25.66 -25.88
N ALA A 836 20.38 25.83 -26.23
CA ALA A 836 19.70 27.12 -26.16
C ALA A 836 19.68 27.70 -24.75
N LYS A 837 19.38 26.88 -23.75
CA LYS A 837 19.43 27.27 -22.34
C LYS A 837 20.85 27.74 -21.95
N THR A 838 21.87 27.02 -22.40
CA THR A 838 23.28 27.36 -22.14
C THR A 838 23.69 28.67 -22.81
N GLU A 839 23.32 28.87 -24.07
CA GLU A 839 23.53 30.14 -24.78
C GLU A 839 22.82 31.30 -24.08
N GLY A 840 21.61 31.06 -23.57
CA GLY A 840 20.88 32.01 -22.72
C GLY A 840 21.68 32.37 -21.45
N MET A 841 22.27 31.40 -20.76
CA MET A 841 23.12 31.63 -19.57
C MET A 841 24.41 32.41 -19.88
N LEU A 842 24.95 32.27 -21.10
CA LEU A 842 26.08 33.05 -21.60
C LEU A 842 25.69 34.48 -22.03
N GLY A 843 24.39 34.78 -22.09
CA GLY A 843 23.85 36.08 -22.50
C GLY A 843 23.57 36.20 -24.01
N ASN A 844 23.68 35.10 -24.76
CA ASN A 844 23.46 35.06 -26.21
C ASN A 844 21.97 34.87 -26.53
N PHE A 845 21.17 35.89 -26.21
CA PHE A 845 19.71 35.85 -26.26
C PHE A 845 19.14 35.45 -27.64
N ASN A 846 19.57 36.12 -28.71
CA ASN A 846 19.06 35.85 -30.07
C ASN A 846 19.42 34.43 -30.53
N THR A 847 20.64 33.97 -30.22
CA THR A 847 21.09 32.61 -30.51
C THR A 847 20.24 31.58 -29.79
N ALA A 848 19.92 31.81 -28.51
CA ALA A 848 19.06 30.91 -27.75
C ALA A 848 17.65 30.79 -28.37
N VAL A 849 17.03 31.90 -28.75
CA VAL A 849 15.71 31.89 -29.42
C VAL A 849 15.77 31.13 -30.74
N TYR A 850 16.78 31.39 -31.57
CA TYR A 850 16.99 30.71 -32.85
C TYR A 850 17.14 29.20 -32.71
N ILE A 851 17.94 28.74 -31.73
CA ILE A 851 18.13 27.31 -31.46
C ILE A 851 16.81 26.66 -30.99
N LEU A 852 16.01 27.35 -30.17
CA LEU A 852 14.69 26.84 -29.76
C LEU A 852 13.71 26.72 -30.93
N ASP A 853 13.71 27.66 -31.89
CA ASP A 853 12.88 27.55 -33.09
C ASP A 853 13.26 26.32 -33.93
N ASN A 854 14.56 26.05 -34.06
CA ASN A 854 15.04 24.81 -34.71
C ASN A 854 14.62 23.56 -33.94
N ALA A 855 14.70 23.58 -32.60
CA ALA A 855 14.27 22.44 -31.78
C ALA A 855 12.78 22.13 -31.99
N VAL A 856 11.90 23.13 -31.91
CA VAL A 856 10.46 22.96 -32.18
C VAL A 856 10.20 22.42 -33.58
N ALA A 857 10.90 22.91 -34.60
CA ALA A 857 10.73 22.44 -35.98
C ALA A 857 11.02 20.93 -36.10
N VAL A 858 12.05 20.44 -35.40
CA VAL A 858 12.36 19.01 -35.32
C VAL A 858 11.23 18.25 -34.63
N VAL A 859 10.78 18.68 -33.44
CA VAL A 859 9.72 17.97 -32.69
C VAL A 859 8.42 17.92 -33.48
N LYS A 860 8.02 19.06 -34.06
CA LYS A 860 6.77 19.16 -34.82
C LYS A 860 6.76 18.22 -36.02
N LYS A 861 7.90 18.09 -36.72
CA LYS A 861 8.04 17.12 -37.82
C LYS A 861 7.82 15.69 -37.34
N VAL A 862 8.34 15.33 -36.18
CA VAL A 862 8.18 13.99 -35.59
C VAL A 862 6.74 13.78 -35.09
N ALA A 863 6.18 14.74 -34.35
CA ALA A 863 4.83 14.64 -33.78
C ALA A 863 3.75 14.44 -34.85
N ASN A 864 3.90 15.05 -36.04
CA ASN A 864 2.99 14.81 -37.15
C ASN A 864 2.94 13.34 -37.63
N HIS A 865 4.01 12.58 -37.43
CA HIS A 865 4.07 11.15 -37.78
C HIS A 865 3.68 10.23 -36.61
N TYR A 866 3.68 10.75 -35.39
CA TYR A 866 3.40 10.00 -34.15
C TYR A 866 2.44 10.79 -33.24
N PRO A 867 1.18 11.01 -33.65
CA PRO A 867 0.22 11.84 -32.92
C PRO A 867 -0.22 11.24 -31.58
N ASP A 868 0.01 9.96 -31.34
CA ASP A 868 -0.34 9.27 -30.08
C ASP A 868 0.82 9.18 -29.08
N ASP A 869 1.92 9.91 -29.34
CA ASP A 869 3.05 9.98 -28.41
C ASP A 869 3.02 11.25 -27.57
N ALA A 870 2.39 11.15 -26.39
CA ALA A 870 2.28 12.22 -25.40
C ALA A 870 3.63 12.88 -25.05
N SER A 871 4.74 12.13 -25.12
CA SER A 871 6.07 12.65 -24.78
C SER A 871 6.58 13.71 -25.76
N LEU A 872 6.15 13.64 -27.03
CA LEU A 872 6.50 14.63 -28.04
C LEU A 872 5.79 15.96 -27.78
N PHE A 873 4.52 15.92 -27.39
CA PHE A 873 3.76 17.13 -27.01
C PHE A 873 4.32 17.76 -25.74
N TYR A 874 4.68 16.97 -24.73
CA TYR A 874 5.35 17.46 -23.52
C TYR A 874 6.67 18.18 -23.87
N MET A 875 7.48 17.61 -24.76
CA MET A 875 8.74 18.21 -25.19
C MET A 875 8.52 19.52 -25.96
N SER A 876 7.56 19.55 -26.89
CA SER A 876 7.13 20.78 -27.57
C SER A 876 6.68 21.85 -26.57
N ALA A 877 5.88 21.48 -25.57
CA ALA A 877 5.42 22.39 -24.54
C ALA A 877 6.59 22.98 -23.73
N ASN A 878 7.58 22.18 -23.36
CA ASN A 878 8.78 22.65 -22.66
C ASN A 878 9.58 23.66 -23.51
N ILE A 879 9.80 23.37 -24.79
CA ILE A 879 10.54 24.27 -25.67
C ILE A 879 9.76 25.58 -25.86
N TYR A 880 8.45 25.53 -26.07
CA TYR A 880 7.60 26.71 -26.16
C TYR A 880 7.57 27.53 -24.87
N MET A 881 7.57 26.88 -23.70
CA MET A 881 7.71 27.53 -22.40
C MET A 881 9.00 28.36 -22.32
N GLN A 882 10.13 27.79 -22.75
CA GLN A 882 11.42 28.49 -22.76
C GLN A 882 11.39 29.71 -23.69
N GLN A 883 10.81 29.56 -24.89
CA GLN A 883 10.62 30.69 -25.82
C GLN A 883 9.73 31.78 -25.23
N GLY A 884 8.61 31.40 -24.61
CA GLY A 884 7.69 32.33 -23.95
C GLY A 884 8.38 33.12 -22.84
N TYR A 885 9.24 32.48 -22.04
CA TYR A 885 9.98 33.17 -20.98
C TYR A 885 11.00 34.16 -21.54
N LEU A 886 11.80 33.78 -22.54
CA LEU A 886 12.79 34.68 -23.15
C LEU A 886 12.10 35.89 -23.80
N LEU A 887 11.07 35.64 -24.59
CA LEU A 887 10.32 36.71 -25.28
C LEU A 887 9.52 37.58 -24.32
N SER A 888 9.19 37.10 -23.11
CA SER A 888 8.47 37.89 -22.11
C SER A 888 9.24 39.11 -21.58
N TYR A 889 10.53 39.27 -21.89
CA TYR A 889 11.30 40.47 -21.55
C TYR A 889 11.18 41.58 -22.60
N LEU A 890 10.73 41.28 -23.81
CA LEU A 890 10.49 42.30 -24.84
C LEU A 890 9.26 43.15 -24.49
N PRO A 891 9.21 44.45 -24.85
CA PRO A 891 8.05 45.31 -24.56
C PRO A 891 6.76 44.76 -25.19
N ASP A 892 6.81 44.31 -26.44
CA ASP A 892 5.69 43.63 -27.09
C ASP A 892 5.59 42.17 -26.63
N LYS A 893 4.54 41.88 -25.83
CA LYS A 893 4.28 40.55 -25.28
C LYS A 893 3.52 39.64 -26.23
N LYS A 894 3.12 40.07 -27.44
CA LYS A 894 2.29 39.28 -28.36
C LYS A 894 2.93 37.94 -28.72
N MET A 895 4.22 37.95 -29.05
CA MET A 895 4.95 36.72 -29.38
C MET A 895 5.14 35.84 -28.14
N ALA A 896 5.42 36.42 -26.97
CA ALA A 896 5.54 35.68 -25.73
C ALA A 896 4.21 34.97 -25.38
N TYR A 897 3.09 35.68 -25.50
CA TYR A 897 1.75 35.13 -25.30
C TYR A 897 1.45 33.99 -26.26
N LEU A 898 1.77 34.16 -27.55
CA LEU A 898 1.57 33.13 -28.56
C LEU A 898 2.35 31.85 -28.24
N LYS A 899 3.63 31.98 -27.83
CA LYS A 899 4.45 30.82 -27.44
C LYS A 899 3.92 30.16 -26.15
N ALA A 900 3.49 30.94 -25.15
CA ALA A 900 2.86 30.41 -23.95
C ALA A 900 1.54 29.68 -24.24
N ARG A 901 0.75 30.16 -25.22
CA ARG A 901 -0.47 29.49 -25.69
C ARG A 901 -0.14 28.15 -26.33
N PHE A 902 0.83 28.11 -27.24
CA PHE A 902 1.28 26.85 -27.85
C PHE A 902 1.80 25.87 -26.80
N ALA A 903 2.52 26.35 -25.77
CA ALA A 903 2.93 25.49 -24.67
C ALA A 903 1.73 24.86 -23.95
N ASN A 904 0.72 25.66 -23.62
CA ASN A 904 -0.47 25.19 -22.92
C ASN A 904 -1.35 24.26 -23.78
N GLU A 905 -1.47 24.52 -25.08
CA GLU A 905 -2.19 23.66 -26.03
C GLU A 905 -1.51 22.30 -26.15
N ASN A 906 -0.18 22.26 -26.36
CA ASN A 906 0.56 21.00 -26.52
C ASN A 906 0.50 20.16 -25.24
N ILE A 907 0.73 20.76 -24.07
CA ILE A 907 0.66 19.98 -22.83
C ILE A 907 -0.76 19.50 -22.49
N ASN A 908 -1.79 20.23 -22.93
CA ASN A 908 -3.17 19.77 -22.82
C ASN A 908 -3.44 18.55 -23.70
N GLU A 909 -2.83 18.46 -24.89
CA GLU A 909 -2.90 17.23 -25.70
C GLU A 909 -2.19 16.04 -25.01
N ALA A 910 -1.02 16.26 -24.40
CA ALA A 910 -0.35 15.23 -23.61
C ALA A 910 -1.21 14.74 -22.42
N LEU A 911 -1.86 15.67 -21.70
CA LEU A 911 -2.76 15.36 -20.59
C LEU A 911 -4.02 14.58 -21.00
N LYS A 912 -4.55 14.81 -22.20
CA LYS A 912 -5.67 14.01 -22.70
C LYS A 912 -5.28 12.55 -22.91
N GLN A 913 -4.02 12.30 -23.25
CA GLN A 913 -3.49 10.95 -23.48
C GLN A 913 -3.12 10.25 -22.15
N ASP A 914 -2.62 11.00 -21.17
CA ASP A 914 -2.25 10.48 -19.84
C ASP A 914 -2.65 11.46 -18.71
N PRO A 915 -3.92 11.44 -18.25
CA PRO A 915 -4.44 12.42 -17.29
C PRO A 915 -3.83 12.34 -15.89
N GLU A 916 -3.39 11.15 -15.49
CA GLU A 916 -2.82 10.87 -14.16
C GLU A 916 -1.33 11.20 -14.07
N ASN A 917 -0.72 11.63 -15.19
CA ASN A 917 0.70 11.95 -15.23
C ASN A 917 1.02 13.24 -14.48
N ASN A 918 1.67 13.10 -13.33
CA ASN A 918 2.03 14.23 -12.47
C ASN A 918 2.90 15.28 -13.19
N GLU A 919 3.87 14.85 -14.03
CA GLU A 919 4.72 15.80 -14.77
C GLU A 919 3.90 16.63 -15.76
N PHE A 920 2.92 16.00 -16.42
CA PHE A 920 2.06 16.69 -17.37
C PHE A 920 1.15 17.70 -16.67
N GLN A 921 0.61 17.34 -15.50
CA GLN A 921 -0.20 18.24 -14.68
C GLN A 921 0.62 19.47 -14.24
N HIS A 922 1.84 19.25 -13.73
CA HIS A 922 2.77 20.34 -13.35
C HIS A 922 3.07 21.28 -14.52
N MET A 923 3.38 20.74 -15.69
CA MET A 923 3.66 21.53 -16.89
C MET A 923 2.42 22.27 -17.40
N TYR A 924 1.22 21.67 -17.29
CA TYR A 924 -0.03 22.31 -17.66
C TYR A 924 -0.31 23.54 -16.81
N TYR A 925 -0.29 23.42 -15.48
CA TYR A 925 -0.56 24.56 -14.61
C TYR A 925 0.51 25.64 -14.70
N ARG A 926 1.77 25.26 -14.90
CA ARG A 926 2.86 26.21 -15.13
C ARG A 926 2.68 27.00 -16.43
N SER A 927 2.38 26.32 -17.54
CA SER A 927 2.14 26.98 -18.83
C SER A 927 0.88 27.83 -18.82
N LEU A 928 -0.17 27.37 -18.13
CA LEU A 928 -1.39 28.13 -17.91
C LEU A 928 -1.13 29.41 -17.11
N ALA A 929 -0.34 29.34 -16.04
CA ALA A 929 0.04 30.52 -15.27
C ALA A 929 0.81 31.54 -16.12
N GLN A 930 1.75 31.08 -16.95
CA GLN A 930 2.49 31.97 -17.86
C GLN A 930 1.58 32.59 -18.92
N LEU A 931 0.68 31.80 -19.51
CA LEU A 931 -0.29 32.26 -20.51
C LEU A 931 -1.21 33.35 -19.94
N ILE A 932 -1.75 33.12 -18.75
CA ILE A 932 -2.65 34.06 -18.06
C ILE A 932 -1.88 35.33 -17.65
N MET A 933 -0.64 35.19 -17.17
CA MET A 933 0.26 36.33 -16.87
C MET A 933 0.47 37.24 -18.08
N LEU A 934 0.66 36.67 -19.27
CA LEU A 934 0.91 37.40 -20.51
C LEU A 934 -0.36 37.90 -21.22
N SER A 935 -1.56 37.58 -20.71
CA SER A 935 -2.82 38.03 -21.29
C SER A 935 -3.01 39.53 -21.14
N TYR A 936 -3.49 40.18 -22.21
CA TYR A 936 -3.87 41.59 -22.21
C TYR A 936 -5.20 41.85 -21.46
N ASP A 937 -5.99 40.80 -21.18
CA ASP A 937 -7.25 40.94 -20.45
C ASP A 937 -6.98 41.38 -19.00
N LYS A 938 -7.52 42.54 -18.62
CA LYS A 938 -7.38 43.10 -17.28
C LYS A 938 -8.29 42.43 -16.24
N LYS A 939 -9.28 41.63 -16.65
CA LYS A 939 -10.13 40.86 -15.73
C LYS A 939 -9.35 39.72 -15.08
N VAL A 940 -9.81 39.32 -13.90
CA VAL A 940 -9.27 38.16 -13.19
C VAL A 940 -9.73 36.88 -13.90
N ASP A 941 -8.78 36.05 -14.34
CA ASP A 941 -9.08 34.80 -15.04
C ASP A 941 -9.62 33.76 -14.06
N SER A 942 -10.77 33.15 -14.38
CA SER A 942 -11.45 32.19 -13.51
C SER A 942 -10.62 30.92 -13.26
N ARG A 943 -9.66 30.60 -14.13
CA ARG A 943 -8.82 29.40 -14.01
C ARG A 943 -7.74 29.52 -12.94
N ILE A 944 -7.48 30.73 -12.42
CA ILE A 944 -6.45 30.95 -11.38
C ILE A 944 -6.73 30.15 -10.11
N GLY A 945 -8.01 30.00 -9.73
CA GLY A 945 -8.39 29.18 -8.58
C GLY A 945 -7.89 27.73 -8.70
N LYS A 946 -7.88 27.17 -9.93
CA LYS A 946 -7.36 25.83 -10.19
C LYS A 946 -5.85 25.76 -10.01
N ILE A 947 -5.11 26.78 -10.46
CA ILE A 947 -3.64 26.85 -10.30
C ILE A 947 -3.28 26.94 -8.80
N ILE A 948 -3.97 27.78 -8.03
CA ILE A 948 -3.72 27.93 -6.58
C ILE A 948 -4.04 26.63 -5.84
N SER A 949 -5.17 26.00 -6.14
CA SER A 949 -5.53 24.70 -5.56
C SER A 949 -4.51 23.62 -5.86
N PHE A 950 -4.01 23.58 -7.11
CA PHE A 950 -2.97 22.64 -7.51
C PHE A 950 -1.68 22.88 -6.72
N LEU A 951 -1.19 24.13 -6.65
CA LEU A 951 0.03 24.45 -5.89
C LEU A 951 -0.10 24.08 -4.41
N LYS A 952 -1.26 24.30 -3.78
CA LYS A 952 -1.52 23.89 -2.39
C LYS A 952 -1.43 22.38 -2.19
N SER A 953 -1.86 21.58 -3.16
CA SER A 953 -1.78 20.12 -3.08
C SER A 953 -0.36 19.57 -3.25
N GLN A 954 0.52 20.30 -3.95
CA GLN A 954 1.87 19.84 -4.31
C GLN A 954 2.96 20.35 -3.36
N GLY A 955 2.74 21.49 -2.70
CA GLY A 955 3.74 22.18 -1.89
C GLY A 955 4.84 22.86 -2.71
N PHE A 956 5.80 23.47 -2.01
CA PHE A 956 6.88 24.28 -2.61
C PHE A 956 8.26 23.61 -2.53
N ASN A 957 8.32 22.30 -2.74
CA ASN A 957 9.56 21.51 -2.77
C ASN A 957 10.28 21.54 -4.14
N SER A 958 9.71 22.21 -5.15
CA SER A 958 10.27 22.27 -6.50
C SER A 958 10.36 23.70 -7.04
N ILE A 959 11.39 23.97 -7.86
CA ILE A 959 11.53 25.28 -8.52
C ILE A 959 10.36 25.60 -9.47
N ASN A 960 9.67 24.57 -9.98
CA ASN A 960 8.54 24.74 -10.87
C ASN A 960 7.33 25.32 -10.11
N SER A 961 6.99 24.74 -8.95
CA SER A 961 5.91 25.26 -8.08
C SER A 961 6.21 26.69 -7.62
N ILE A 962 7.46 26.95 -7.22
CA ILE A 962 7.94 28.27 -6.79
C ILE A 962 7.79 29.30 -7.92
N ASN A 963 8.27 28.97 -9.13
CA ASN A 963 8.17 29.89 -10.27
C ASN A 963 6.73 30.13 -10.72
N THR A 964 5.85 29.13 -10.62
CA THR A 964 4.42 29.29 -10.89
C THR A 964 3.79 30.28 -9.90
N GLN A 965 4.09 30.16 -8.61
CA GLN A 965 3.61 31.07 -7.57
C GLN A 965 4.12 32.51 -7.77
N ILE A 966 5.40 32.67 -8.11
CA ILE A 966 6.00 33.97 -8.49
C ILE A 966 5.27 34.57 -9.71
N SER A 967 4.93 33.75 -10.72
CA SER A 967 4.19 34.21 -11.90
C SER A 967 2.78 34.70 -11.54
N LEU A 968 2.09 34.02 -10.62
CA LEU A 968 0.78 34.46 -10.11
C LEU A 968 0.87 35.76 -9.31
N ALA A 969 1.90 35.92 -8.48
CA ALA A 969 2.11 37.17 -7.74
C ALA A 969 2.31 38.35 -8.71
N ARG A 970 3.12 38.16 -9.77
CA ARG A 970 3.29 39.15 -10.84
C ARG A 970 1.97 39.45 -11.55
N TYR A 971 1.19 38.42 -11.90
CA TYR A 971 -0.13 38.57 -12.52
C TYR A 971 -1.07 39.49 -11.72
N PHE A 972 -1.13 39.33 -10.39
CA PHE A 972 -1.98 40.14 -9.54
C PHE A 972 -1.47 41.58 -9.38
N ILE A 973 -0.15 41.78 -9.35
CA ILE A 973 0.45 43.14 -9.37
C ILE A 973 0.04 43.88 -10.65
N ASP A 974 0.18 43.25 -11.82
CA ASP A 974 -0.09 43.89 -13.12
C ASP A 974 -1.57 44.24 -13.36
N ARG A 975 -2.47 43.69 -12.51
CA ARG A 975 -3.93 43.93 -12.50
C ARG A 975 -4.40 44.72 -11.29
N ASN A 976 -3.48 45.33 -10.53
CA ASN A 976 -3.78 46.17 -9.39
C ASN A 976 -4.49 45.45 -8.22
N PHE A 977 -4.09 44.20 -7.94
CA PHE A 977 -4.51 43.43 -6.76
C PHE A 977 -3.32 43.17 -5.80
N PRO A 978 -2.73 44.22 -5.21
CA PRO A 978 -1.49 44.11 -4.43
C PRO A 978 -1.62 43.21 -3.20
N LEU A 979 -2.78 43.22 -2.52
CA LEU A 979 -3.04 42.38 -1.35
C LEU A 979 -2.96 40.88 -1.67
N LYS A 980 -3.54 40.46 -2.80
CA LYS A 980 -3.48 39.05 -3.25
C LYS A 980 -2.05 38.64 -3.62
N ALA A 981 -1.31 39.53 -4.28
CA ALA A 981 0.09 39.27 -4.59
C ALA A 981 0.94 39.12 -3.31
N GLN A 982 0.70 39.98 -2.31
CA GLN A 982 1.36 39.91 -1.02
C GLN A 982 1.02 38.63 -0.25
N GLU A 983 -0.23 38.20 -0.28
CA GLU A 983 -0.69 36.91 0.29
C GLU A 983 0.06 35.73 -0.34
N LEU A 984 0.16 35.68 -1.68
CA LEU A 984 0.85 34.60 -2.39
C LEU A 984 2.34 34.54 -2.06
N LEU A 985 3.02 35.71 -1.99
CA LEU A 985 4.44 35.78 -1.63
C LEU A 985 4.66 35.40 -0.16
N THR A 986 3.78 35.84 0.73
CA THR A 986 3.85 35.51 2.17
C THR A 986 3.63 34.01 2.39
N THR A 987 2.66 33.42 1.69
CA THR A 987 2.41 31.96 1.71
C THR A 987 3.66 31.20 1.26
N LEU A 988 4.26 31.62 0.14
CA LEU A 988 5.47 31.01 -0.40
C LEU A 988 6.64 31.09 0.60
N GLU A 989 6.88 32.26 1.19
CA GLU A 989 8.03 32.45 2.09
C GLU A 989 7.83 31.85 3.48
N ASN A 990 6.59 31.63 3.92
CA ASN A 990 6.29 30.98 5.20
C ASN A 990 6.39 29.46 5.12
N ASP A 991 6.24 28.88 3.92
CA ASP A 991 6.33 27.44 3.68
C ASP A 991 7.72 26.88 4.06
N GLY A 992 7.71 25.79 4.84
CA GLY A 992 8.93 25.14 5.35
C GLY A 992 9.75 24.45 4.25
N GLU A 993 9.09 23.87 3.25
CA GLU A 993 9.74 23.23 2.10
C GLU A 993 10.41 24.25 1.19
N TYR A 994 9.76 25.39 0.93
CA TYR A 994 10.35 26.51 0.22
C TYR A 994 11.64 26.98 0.90
N LYS A 995 11.62 27.20 2.23
CA LYS A 995 12.81 27.63 2.98
C LYS A 995 13.95 26.63 2.82
N ARG A 996 13.68 25.34 3.03
CA ARG A 996 14.67 24.27 2.88
C ARG A 996 15.26 24.23 1.46
N TYR A 997 14.38 24.29 0.46
CA TYR A 997 14.76 24.22 -0.95
C TYR A 997 15.62 25.41 -1.37
N ILE A 998 15.17 26.64 -1.08
CA ILE A 998 15.88 27.86 -1.46
C ILE A 998 17.18 28.02 -0.66
N THR A 999 17.24 27.66 0.62
CA THR A 999 18.51 27.68 1.36
C THR A 999 19.57 26.79 0.70
N ASN A 1000 19.20 25.61 0.21
CA ASN A 1000 20.12 24.74 -0.52
C ASN A 1000 20.55 25.36 -1.88
N LYS A 1001 19.60 25.94 -2.63
CA LYS A 1001 19.92 26.61 -3.91
C LYS A 1001 20.83 27.82 -3.75
N MET A 1002 20.60 28.64 -2.71
CA MET A 1002 21.46 29.79 -2.41
C MET A 1002 22.87 29.36 -2.01
N LYS A 1003 23.05 28.25 -1.27
CA LYS A 1003 24.39 27.67 -1.01
C LYS A 1003 25.12 27.33 -2.31
N ASN A 1004 24.37 26.87 -3.30
CA ASN A 1004 24.88 26.57 -4.65
C ASN A 1004 24.86 27.80 -5.59
N ARG A 1005 24.76 29.03 -5.07
CA ARG A 1005 24.81 30.30 -5.83
C ARG A 1005 23.70 30.49 -6.87
N ASP A 1006 22.61 29.73 -6.81
CA ASP A 1006 21.42 29.94 -7.64
C ASP A 1006 20.39 30.80 -6.89
N ASN A 1007 20.45 32.12 -7.09
CA ASN A 1007 19.61 33.08 -6.38
C ASN A 1007 18.43 33.63 -7.22
N LEU A 1008 18.07 33.02 -8.35
CA LEU A 1008 17.07 33.58 -9.28
C LEU A 1008 15.68 33.80 -8.65
N ALA A 1009 15.18 32.85 -7.85
CA ALA A 1009 13.89 32.99 -7.16
C ALA A 1009 13.93 34.10 -6.08
N PRO A 1010 14.92 34.14 -5.16
CA PRO A 1010 15.10 35.25 -4.23
C PRO A 1010 15.18 36.63 -4.89
N ILE A 1011 15.88 36.75 -6.03
CA ILE A 1011 15.98 38.01 -6.78
C ILE A 1011 14.60 38.48 -7.22
N ASN A 1012 13.82 37.60 -7.86
CA ASN A 1012 12.49 37.93 -8.34
C ASN A 1012 11.52 38.27 -7.19
N ILE A 1013 11.56 37.52 -6.08
CA ILE A 1013 10.70 37.75 -4.92
C ILE A 1013 10.98 39.12 -4.28
N ASN A 1014 12.26 39.47 -4.07
CA ASN A 1014 12.63 40.77 -3.50
C ASN A 1014 12.19 41.92 -4.43
N LEU A 1015 12.32 41.78 -5.75
CA LEU A 1015 11.84 42.82 -6.68
C LEU A 1015 10.30 42.95 -6.68
N LEU A 1016 9.56 41.84 -6.58
CA LEU A 1016 8.09 41.90 -6.44
C LEU A 1016 7.68 42.55 -5.11
N LYS A 1017 8.39 42.26 -4.01
CA LYS A 1017 8.19 42.93 -2.72
C LYS A 1017 8.48 44.41 -2.77
N ALA A 1018 9.54 44.82 -3.47
CA ALA A 1018 9.85 46.22 -3.69
C ALA A 1018 8.74 46.95 -4.47
N LYS A 1019 8.09 46.30 -5.45
CA LYS A 1019 6.90 46.85 -6.14
C LYS A 1019 5.69 47.01 -5.20
N LEU A 1020 5.56 46.14 -4.20
CA LEU A 1020 4.45 46.12 -3.25
C LEU A 1020 4.71 46.96 -1.98
N ALA A 1021 5.91 47.49 -1.81
CA ALA A 1021 6.32 48.19 -0.60
C ALA A 1021 5.50 49.46 -0.36
N SER A 1022 5.03 49.65 0.88
CA SER A 1022 4.19 50.79 1.26
C SER A 1022 5.02 52.03 1.65
N THR A 1023 6.32 51.85 1.94
CA THR A 1023 7.24 52.94 2.29
C THR A 1023 8.49 52.92 1.41
N SER A 1024 9.11 54.09 1.24
CA SER A 1024 10.37 54.21 0.49
C SER A 1024 11.49 53.37 1.11
N GLU A 1025 11.56 53.30 2.44
CA GLU A 1025 12.56 52.53 3.18
C GLU A 1025 12.43 51.01 2.94
N GLN A 1026 11.19 50.48 2.97
CA GLN A 1026 10.95 49.07 2.65
C GLN A 1026 11.31 48.75 1.20
N ARG A 1027 10.93 49.63 0.26
CA ARG A 1027 11.26 49.50 -1.16
C ARG A 1027 12.77 49.44 -1.36
N GLU A 1028 13.50 50.37 -0.75
CA GLU A 1028 14.95 50.43 -0.80
C GLU A 1028 15.57 49.15 -0.23
N GLN A 1029 15.14 48.71 0.94
CA GLN A 1029 15.64 47.49 1.59
C GLN A 1029 15.47 46.24 0.71
N PHE A 1030 14.30 46.06 0.10
CA PHE A 1030 14.07 44.94 -0.81
C PHE A 1030 14.93 45.03 -2.07
N CYS A 1031 15.12 46.22 -2.63
CA CYS A 1031 16.00 46.42 -3.78
C CYS A 1031 17.48 46.19 -3.44
N VAL A 1032 17.94 46.56 -2.24
CA VAL A 1032 19.27 46.22 -1.73
C VAL A 1032 19.44 44.70 -1.60
N ASN A 1033 18.44 44.00 -1.04
CA ASN A 1033 18.47 42.54 -0.91
C ASN A 1033 18.53 41.84 -2.27
N ALA A 1034 17.72 42.31 -3.24
CA ALA A 1034 17.77 41.83 -4.62
C ALA A 1034 19.15 42.06 -5.24
N LEU A 1035 19.71 43.27 -5.10
CA LEU A 1035 21.02 43.60 -5.66
C LEU A 1035 22.12 42.74 -5.05
N LYS A 1036 22.12 42.50 -3.73
CA LYS A 1036 23.08 41.61 -3.06
C LYS A 1036 23.05 40.19 -3.65
N ALA A 1037 21.85 39.65 -3.87
CA ALA A 1037 21.67 38.33 -4.49
C ALA A 1037 22.12 38.31 -5.97
N ILE A 1038 21.87 39.40 -6.71
CA ILE A 1038 22.32 39.58 -8.10
C ILE A 1038 23.84 39.63 -8.19
N THR A 1039 24.53 40.39 -7.35
CA THR A 1039 26.00 40.52 -7.39
C THR A 1039 26.72 39.18 -7.21
N GLN A 1040 26.13 38.25 -6.45
CA GLN A 1040 26.64 36.89 -6.33
C GLN A 1040 26.39 36.05 -7.59
N THR A 1041 25.23 36.22 -8.22
CA THR A 1041 24.76 35.40 -9.35
C THR A 1041 25.34 35.86 -10.69
N VAL A 1042 25.51 37.17 -10.91
CA VAL A 1042 25.95 37.75 -12.18
C VAL A 1042 27.39 37.35 -12.54
N LYS A 1043 28.22 37.03 -11.54
CA LYS A 1043 29.60 36.54 -11.78
C LYS A 1043 29.63 35.22 -12.55
N ILE A 1044 28.60 34.40 -12.39
CA ILE A 1044 28.51 33.08 -13.01
C ILE A 1044 27.49 33.06 -14.15
N ASN A 1045 26.40 33.82 -14.06
CA ASN A 1045 25.26 33.79 -14.99
C ASN A 1045 25.04 35.15 -15.65
N GLN A 1046 25.21 35.19 -16.97
CA GLN A 1046 25.10 36.39 -17.81
C GLN A 1046 23.74 36.51 -18.51
N SER A 1047 22.77 35.65 -18.16
CA SER A 1047 21.46 35.62 -18.80
C SER A 1047 20.64 36.87 -18.57
N ILE A 1048 19.64 37.04 -19.45
CA ILE A 1048 18.62 38.06 -19.32
C ILE A 1048 17.88 37.98 -17.98
N HIS A 1049 17.74 36.77 -17.42
CA HIS A 1049 17.09 36.53 -16.13
C HIS A 1049 17.84 37.14 -14.94
N VAL A 1050 19.11 37.54 -15.11
CA VAL A 1050 19.90 38.25 -14.09
C VAL A 1050 20.11 39.71 -14.49
N LYS A 1051 20.50 39.98 -15.73
CA LYS A 1051 20.81 41.32 -16.21
C LYS A 1051 19.61 42.26 -16.18
N TYR A 1052 18.42 41.79 -16.55
CA TYR A 1052 17.22 42.63 -16.52
C TYR A 1052 16.82 43.01 -15.08
N PRO A 1053 16.67 42.06 -14.13
CA PRO A 1053 16.51 42.38 -12.71
C PRO A 1053 17.59 43.29 -12.12
N GLN A 1054 18.84 43.18 -12.60
CA GLN A 1054 19.94 44.05 -12.17
C GLN A 1054 19.66 45.51 -12.50
N VAL A 1055 19.22 45.79 -13.74
CA VAL A 1055 18.83 47.15 -14.13
C VAL A 1055 17.66 47.64 -13.26
N GLN A 1056 16.64 46.80 -13.04
CA GLN A 1056 15.50 47.17 -12.18
C GLN A 1056 15.92 47.49 -10.73
N ALA A 1057 16.82 46.71 -10.15
CA ALA A 1057 17.33 46.94 -8.80
C ALA A 1057 18.12 48.26 -8.70
N TYR A 1058 18.99 48.54 -9.67
CA TYR A 1058 19.75 49.80 -9.70
C TYR A 1058 18.86 51.03 -9.93
N THR A 1059 17.89 50.93 -10.84
CA THR A 1059 16.89 51.99 -11.05
C THR A 1059 16.06 52.23 -9.80
N CYS A 1060 15.66 51.16 -9.10
CA CYS A 1060 14.95 51.27 -7.82
C CYS A 1060 15.75 52.01 -6.72
N LEU A 1061 17.08 51.87 -6.73
CA LEU A 1061 17.99 52.50 -5.77
C LEU A 1061 18.52 53.87 -6.24
N ASN A 1062 17.98 54.44 -7.33
CA ASN A 1062 18.47 55.68 -7.95
C ASN A 1062 19.96 55.66 -8.33
N ARG A 1063 20.51 54.49 -8.67
CA ARG A 1063 21.91 54.26 -9.04
C ARG A 1063 22.08 54.09 -10.56
N THR A 1064 21.48 54.97 -11.33
CA THR A 1064 21.43 54.86 -12.81
C THR A 1064 22.81 54.97 -13.48
N ASN A 1065 23.80 55.54 -12.81
CA ASN A 1065 25.16 55.67 -13.33
C ASN A 1065 25.92 54.33 -13.37
N GLU A 1066 25.45 53.30 -12.64
CA GLU A 1066 26.14 51.99 -12.52
C GLU A 1066 25.73 50.98 -13.62
N ILE A 1067 24.72 51.30 -14.43
CA ILE A 1067 24.11 50.40 -15.42
C ILE A 1067 24.27 50.74 -16.93
N PRO A 1068 24.92 51.83 -17.40
CA PRO A 1068 24.90 52.20 -18.83
C PRO A 1068 25.27 51.08 -19.80
N ALA A 1069 26.32 50.30 -19.50
CA ALA A 1069 26.76 49.20 -20.35
C ALA A 1069 25.74 48.04 -20.42
N ILE A 1070 25.11 47.72 -19.29
CA ILE A 1070 24.09 46.66 -19.20
C ILE A 1070 22.83 47.12 -19.95
N THR A 1071 22.36 48.33 -19.67
CA THR A 1071 21.19 48.94 -20.32
C THR A 1071 21.38 49.03 -21.84
N ALA A 1072 22.53 49.49 -22.32
CA ALA A 1072 22.83 49.55 -23.75
C ALA A 1072 22.79 48.15 -24.42
N SER A 1073 23.30 47.12 -23.73
CA SER A 1073 23.22 45.74 -24.22
C SER A 1073 21.79 45.22 -24.28
N LEU A 1074 20.91 45.60 -23.35
CA LEU A 1074 19.51 45.18 -23.33
C LEU A 1074 18.66 45.93 -24.37
N ILE A 1075 18.91 47.22 -24.58
CA ILE A 1075 18.26 48.03 -25.63
C ILE A 1075 18.59 47.47 -27.01
N LYS A 1076 19.83 47.02 -27.24
CA LYS A 1076 20.21 46.34 -28.50
C LYS A 1076 19.40 45.05 -28.75
N LEU A 1077 18.87 44.42 -27.70
CA LEU A 1077 17.97 43.27 -27.81
C LEU A 1077 16.49 43.68 -27.96
N GLY A 1078 16.18 44.98 -28.03
CA GLY A 1078 14.83 45.51 -28.11
C GLY A 1078 14.14 45.67 -26.75
N ILE A 1079 14.86 45.55 -25.63
CA ILE A 1079 14.31 45.68 -24.27
C ILE A 1079 14.51 47.12 -23.79
N THR A 1080 13.42 47.84 -23.58
CA THR A 1080 13.46 49.29 -23.29
C THR A 1080 12.73 49.69 -22.01
N ASP A 1081 11.90 48.83 -21.44
CA ASP A 1081 11.18 49.09 -20.18
C ASP A 1081 11.89 48.43 -18.99
N PHE A 1082 12.58 49.26 -18.21
CA PHE A 1082 13.34 48.84 -17.03
C PHE A 1082 12.72 49.32 -15.71
N LYS A 1083 11.51 49.90 -15.76
CA LYS A 1083 10.88 50.41 -14.55
C LYS A 1083 10.52 49.25 -13.62
N LEU A 1084 10.79 49.45 -12.34
CA LEU A 1084 10.29 48.59 -11.29
C LEU A 1084 8.89 49.06 -10.88
#